data_AF-A0A2U3LKZ4-F1
#
_entry.id   AF-A0A2U3LKZ4-F1
#
_cell.length_a   1.000
_cell.length_b   1.000
_cell.length_c   1.000
_cell.angle_alpha   90.00
_cell.angle_beta   90.00
_cell.angle_gamma   90.00
#
_symmetry.space_group_name_H-M   'P 1'
#
loop_
_entity.id
_entity.type
_entity.pdbx_description
1 polymer ?
#
loop_
_entity_poly.entity_id
_entity_poly.type
_entity_poly.pdbx_seq_one_letter_code
_entity_poly.pdbx_strand_id
1 'polypeptide(L)'
;MGTLVLAAGLRAQALPTPKEPPPLIPPASLPVGHWNMSYDTLDKRGKVTELIGRPGFPAEMEDSRMLFRADVIDYDEDTFDVTATGHVYYRNFVKNEQVWASRIEYNTEGEHGIYFDVRGEMRPRVVVRPGILSVNSPFYFEGRWATRAGAGYTLYNGWITNCKLPKPWWRLRGSKFYIVPEEHATAYKSMFLLKNIPLFYFPWFYRSLEKEPRKSGFLFPNIAPHTLRGFMLGLGYYWAISRSYDVTYHIEDFTTNALTHHVDFRGKPRPGTDFDAILYGVQDRGDPTAGPNPPTYSGVSLYVVGKSDLGNGWYARGYANYISSFAFRQQWSHSYSEVIGSEIHSIGFINKDWSDYTFDITFARLQNFESVEVASTDPVTGKTSLLPNALGFRKLPEAELTQRDHQIWSKVPLWFSFDTTAGLLFRSEPIFNGSTLIDKFQTAQFTPRLHIAPHLTSALHLGSFHLVPSMGIEETFYGEAQGPDPANPGLNRTLGTDIVRSARDFSLDLIFPSLARVFEKKTVFGDKLKHVIEPRATYRYVTGIGDDFNRFIRFDESDLLSNTNEVALSLTNRIYAKRGDSVREIFTWELMQKRYFDTTFGGALVDGQRNVFAATADVTAYAFLVGPRSASPVASLIRASPVNGLGIQWQADYDPRYGKIVDTAFSTDYRWSKYYVLVGNNQVHNLLLDADAPQANPPLTPAANQFHFRTGFGDANRRGVNAGFDAVYDYRQAVLQYVTGQVTYNTDCCGISVQVRRYNIGLASQTPEIRIAFSIGNVGTLGTLRKQDRLF
;
A
#
# COMPACT_ATOMS: atom_id res chain seq x y z
N MET A 1 5.33 11.70 60.55
CA MET A 1 4.67 10.44 60.93
C MET A 1 3.91 9.93 59.72
N GLY A 2 4.27 8.75 59.22
CA GLY A 2 3.76 8.18 57.96
C GLY A 2 4.76 7.13 57.49
N THR A 3 4.62 5.94 58.05
CA THR A 3 5.61 4.88 58.19
C THR A 3 6.01 4.27 56.85
N LEU A 4 7.32 4.29 56.54
CA LEU A 4 7.94 3.50 55.47
C LEU A 4 7.77 2.01 55.80
N VAL A 5 6.97 1.29 55.02
CA VAL A 5 6.99 -0.18 55.03
C VAL A 5 7.99 -0.63 53.98
N LEU A 6 9.18 -1.02 54.45
CA LEU A 6 10.14 -1.80 53.66
C LEU A 6 9.49 -3.16 53.34
N ALA A 7 8.96 -3.31 52.13
CA ALA A 7 8.69 -4.63 51.58
C ALA A 7 10.03 -5.25 51.18
N ALA A 8 10.54 -6.14 52.02
CA ALA A 8 11.71 -6.96 51.74
C ALA A 8 11.49 -7.70 50.40
N GLY A 9 12.35 -7.40 49.44
CA GLY A 9 12.39 -8.11 48.17
C GLY A 9 12.71 -9.58 48.41
N LEU A 10 11.76 -10.46 48.09
CA LEU A 10 12.04 -11.87 47.83
C LEU A 10 13.05 -11.91 46.67
N ARG A 11 14.33 -12.08 47.00
CA ARG A 11 15.33 -12.58 46.05
C ARG A 11 14.81 -13.91 45.53
N ALA A 12 14.49 -13.98 44.25
CA ALA A 12 14.39 -15.26 43.57
C ALA A 12 15.74 -15.97 43.74
N GLN A 13 15.77 -17.02 44.55
CA GLN A 13 16.90 -17.95 44.53
C GLN A 13 16.99 -18.48 43.10
N ALA A 14 18.12 -18.23 42.45
CA ALA A 14 18.41 -18.87 41.18
C ALA A 14 18.51 -20.37 41.43
N LEU A 15 17.52 -21.14 40.95
CA LEU A 15 17.63 -22.59 40.90
C LEU A 15 18.88 -22.94 40.07
N PRO A 16 19.85 -23.69 40.64
CA PRO A 16 21.07 -24.04 39.94
C PRO A 16 20.75 -24.79 38.64
N THR A 17 21.43 -24.43 37.57
CA THR A 17 21.43 -25.20 36.32
C THR A 17 22.28 -26.45 36.49
N PRO A 18 21.88 -27.62 35.94
CA PRO A 18 22.75 -28.79 35.87
C PRO A 18 24.11 -28.41 35.28
N LYS A 19 25.20 -28.90 35.88
CA LYS A 19 26.59 -28.50 35.54
C LYS A 19 27.04 -29.02 34.17
N GLU A 20 26.34 -30.01 33.63
CA GLU A 20 26.61 -30.63 32.34
C GLU A 20 25.41 -30.44 31.39
N PRO A 21 25.60 -29.96 30.15
CA PRO A 21 24.51 -29.75 29.22
C PRO A 21 23.88 -31.10 28.84
N PRO A 22 22.54 -31.21 28.84
CA PRO A 22 21.84 -32.42 28.46
C PRO A 22 22.04 -32.75 26.97
N PRO A 23 21.95 -34.03 26.57
CA PRO A 23 22.18 -34.45 25.19
C PRO A 23 21.27 -33.70 24.21
N LEU A 24 21.85 -33.24 23.10
CA LEU A 24 21.16 -32.38 22.11
C LEU A 24 20.27 -33.15 21.13
N ILE A 25 20.53 -34.45 20.96
CA ILE A 25 19.92 -35.34 19.95
C ILE A 25 19.37 -36.55 20.69
N PRO A 26 18.14 -37.03 20.38
CA PRO A 26 17.61 -38.25 20.97
C PRO A 26 18.50 -39.46 20.65
N PRO A 27 18.62 -40.44 21.56
CA PRO A 27 19.34 -41.67 21.28
C PRO A 27 18.63 -42.44 20.16
N ALA A 28 19.21 -42.46 18.97
CA ALA A 28 18.63 -43.05 17.76
C ALA A 28 18.40 -44.57 17.85
N SER A 29 18.87 -45.22 18.92
CA SER A 29 18.90 -46.67 19.12
C SER A 29 17.92 -47.20 20.18
N LEU A 30 17.17 -46.36 20.89
CA LEU A 30 16.22 -46.80 21.92
C LEU A 30 14.79 -46.90 21.38
N PRO A 31 14.07 -48.03 21.56
CA PRO A 31 12.63 -48.11 21.26
C PRO A 31 11.78 -47.25 22.22
N VAL A 32 10.59 -46.87 21.80
CA VAL A 32 9.60 -46.18 22.67
C VAL A 32 9.24 -47.07 23.85
N GLY A 33 9.29 -46.53 25.08
CA GLY A 33 8.95 -47.27 26.30
C GLY A 33 10.10 -48.09 26.90
N HIS A 34 11.26 -48.16 26.23
CA HIS A 34 12.49 -48.70 26.82
C HIS A 34 13.34 -47.56 27.39
N TRP A 35 13.48 -47.56 28.71
CA TRP A 35 14.22 -46.54 29.44
C TRP A 35 15.68 -46.95 29.61
N ASN A 36 16.58 -46.09 29.17
CA ASN A 36 17.98 -46.11 29.56
C ASN A 36 18.14 -45.30 30.85
N MET A 37 18.65 -45.92 31.90
CA MET A 37 18.77 -45.30 33.22
C MET A 37 20.24 -45.20 33.62
N SER A 38 20.67 -44.03 34.08
CA SER A 38 22.00 -43.78 34.62
C SER A 38 21.86 -43.25 36.05
N TYR A 39 22.53 -43.88 37.01
CA TYR A 39 22.33 -43.64 38.43
C TYR A 39 23.58 -44.01 39.24
N ASP A 40 23.76 -43.41 40.42
CA ASP A 40 24.83 -43.79 41.35
C ASP A 40 24.36 -44.95 42.24
N THR A 41 23.15 -44.84 42.79
CA THR A 41 22.52 -45.88 43.59
C THR A 41 21.13 -46.19 43.04
N LEU A 42 20.78 -47.48 43.00
CA LEU A 42 19.46 -47.99 42.63
C LEU A 42 18.86 -48.69 43.83
N ASP A 43 17.71 -48.23 44.30
CA ASP A 43 16.90 -48.98 45.28
C ASP A 43 15.61 -49.45 44.58
N LYS A 44 15.27 -50.73 44.73
CA LYS A 44 14.08 -51.30 44.10
C LYS A 44 13.14 -51.83 45.19
N ARG A 45 12.00 -51.15 45.36
CA ARG A 45 10.96 -51.50 46.34
C ARG A 45 9.74 -52.02 45.59
N GLY A 46 9.70 -53.34 45.38
CA GLY A 46 8.67 -53.99 44.58
C GLY A 46 8.79 -53.57 43.10
N LYS A 47 7.77 -52.86 42.59
CA LYS A 47 7.69 -52.36 41.22
C LYS A 47 8.14 -50.89 41.07
N VAL A 48 8.44 -50.22 42.19
CA VAL A 48 8.99 -48.87 42.20
C VAL A 48 10.51 -48.95 42.20
N THR A 49 11.13 -48.27 41.23
CA THR A 49 12.57 -48.16 41.06
C THR A 49 12.99 -46.74 41.41
N GLU A 50 13.74 -46.57 42.50
CA GLU A 50 14.29 -45.30 42.98
C GLU A 50 15.74 -45.16 42.48
N LEU A 51 15.97 -44.17 41.63
CA LEU A 51 17.26 -43.82 41.05
C LEU A 51 17.83 -42.62 41.82
N ILE A 52 18.98 -42.80 42.45
CA ILE A 52 19.63 -41.76 43.25
C ILE A 52 20.93 -41.34 42.57
N GLY A 53 21.05 -40.04 42.32
CA GLY A 53 22.27 -39.41 41.83
C GLY A 53 23.18 -38.95 42.97
N ARG A 54 24.39 -38.53 42.60
CA ARG A 54 25.34 -37.88 43.52
C ARG A 54 25.84 -36.56 42.93
N PRO A 55 26.47 -35.67 43.72
CA PRO A 55 27.02 -34.43 43.20
C PRO A 55 27.97 -34.68 42.01
N GLY A 56 27.60 -34.17 40.82
CA GLY A 56 28.35 -34.36 39.58
C GLY A 56 27.97 -35.58 38.74
N PHE A 57 27.05 -36.43 39.20
CA PHE A 57 26.49 -37.55 38.45
C PHE A 57 24.99 -37.70 38.80
N PRO A 58 24.10 -36.97 38.10
CA PRO A 58 22.66 -36.97 38.41
C PRO A 58 22.02 -38.32 38.04
N ALA A 59 20.86 -38.61 38.65
CA ALA A 59 20.00 -39.69 38.17
C ALA A 59 19.38 -39.26 36.83
N GLU A 60 19.46 -40.12 35.83
CA GLU A 60 18.92 -39.90 34.49
C GLU A 60 18.09 -41.08 34.04
N MET A 61 16.98 -40.77 33.35
CA MET A 61 16.07 -41.73 32.75
C MET A 61 15.66 -41.20 31.38
N GLU A 62 16.07 -41.89 30.32
CA GLU A 62 15.95 -41.44 28.93
C GLU A 62 15.29 -42.51 28.04
N ASP A 63 14.32 -42.11 27.20
CA ASP A 63 13.82 -42.90 26.08
C ASP A 63 13.96 -42.11 24.75
N SER A 64 13.47 -42.67 23.64
CA SER A 64 13.48 -42.00 22.33
C SER A 64 12.71 -40.67 22.25
N ARG A 65 11.79 -40.40 23.18
CA ARG A 65 10.89 -39.24 23.22
C ARG A 65 11.27 -38.23 24.30
N MET A 66 11.76 -38.67 25.46
CA MET A 66 11.96 -37.81 26.61
C MET A 66 13.15 -38.18 27.50
N LEU A 67 13.66 -37.19 28.23
CA LEU A 67 14.75 -37.29 29.20
C LEU A 67 14.31 -36.65 30.52
N PHE A 68 14.47 -37.38 31.62
CA PHE A 68 14.41 -36.89 32.99
C PHE A 68 15.81 -36.92 33.59
N ARG A 69 16.20 -35.83 34.25
CA ARG A 69 17.45 -35.73 35.01
C ARG A 69 17.15 -35.05 36.35
N ALA A 70 17.54 -35.63 37.47
CA ALA A 70 17.30 -35.07 38.80
C ALA A 70 18.30 -35.61 39.84
N ASP A 71 18.19 -35.15 41.09
CA ASP A 71 18.94 -35.71 42.21
C ASP A 71 18.37 -37.09 42.60
N VAL A 72 17.04 -37.24 42.57
CA VAL A 72 16.32 -38.52 42.80
C VAL A 72 15.20 -38.67 41.77
N ILE A 73 15.03 -39.87 41.19
CA ILE A 73 13.93 -40.22 40.29
C ILE A 73 13.29 -41.53 40.76
N ASP A 74 12.04 -41.48 41.19
CA ASP A 74 11.21 -42.66 41.45
C ASP A 74 10.40 -43.01 40.20
N TYR A 75 10.48 -44.26 39.74
CA TYR A 75 9.70 -44.76 38.61
C TYR A 75 8.89 -45.99 38.99
N ASP A 76 7.56 -45.90 38.86
CA ASP A 76 6.64 -47.02 39.03
C ASP A 76 6.37 -47.71 37.69
N GLU A 77 6.78 -48.98 37.57
CA GLU A 77 6.61 -49.78 36.34
C GLU A 77 5.15 -50.18 36.07
N ASP A 78 4.25 -50.17 37.08
CA ASP A 78 2.84 -50.54 36.92
C ASP A 78 1.95 -49.35 36.56
N THR A 79 2.17 -48.20 37.19
CA THR A 79 1.38 -46.99 36.90
C THR A 79 2.01 -46.08 35.85
N PHE A 80 3.28 -46.32 35.49
CA PHE A 80 4.09 -45.49 34.60
C PHE A 80 4.37 -44.07 35.14
N ASP A 81 4.24 -43.87 36.45
CA ASP A 81 4.48 -42.60 37.12
C ASP A 81 5.97 -42.41 37.42
N VAL A 82 6.48 -41.22 37.07
CA VAL A 82 7.84 -40.76 37.35
C VAL A 82 7.77 -39.58 38.32
N THR A 83 8.38 -39.70 39.49
CA THR A 83 8.57 -38.60 40.44
C THR A 83 10.04 -38.21 40.49
N ALA A 84 10.39 -37.08 39.89
CA ALA A 84 11.74 -36.54 39.91
C ALA A 84 11.86 -35.39 40.91
N THR A 85 12.86 -35.40 41.79
CA THR A 85 13.04 -34.41 42.86
C THR A 85 14.48 -33.92 42.92
N GLY A 86 14.65 -32.60 43.06
CA GLY A 86 15.96 -31.95 43.16
C GLY A 86 16.60 -31.71 41.79
N HIS A 87 16.92 -30.44 41.49
CA HIS A 87 17.55 -30.00 40.23
C HIS A 87 16.96 -30.62 38.95
N VAL A 88 15.63 -30.75 38.91
CA VAL A 88 14.96 -31.51 37.86
C VAL A 88 15.11 -30.80 36.52
N TYR A 89 15.50 -31.56 35.51
CA TYR A 89 15.49 -31.18 34.10
C TYR A 89 14.70 -32.22 33.32
N TYR A 90 13.68 -31.75 32.60
CA TYR A 90 12.87 -32.54 31.69
C TYR A 90 13.01 -32.00 30.28
N ARG A 91 13.19 -32.90 29.31
CA ARG A 91 13.21 -32.57 27.89
C ARG A 91 12.34 -33.52 27.10
N ASN A 92 11.54 -32.96 26.19
CA ASN A 92 10.83 -33.73 25.18
C ASN A 92 11.48 -33.51 23.81
N PHE A 93 12.07 -34.57 23.23
CA PHE A 93 12.76 -34.51 21.94
C PHE A 93 11.80 -34.33 20.75
N VAL A 94 10.59 -34.86 20.83
CA VAL A 94 9.57 -34.77 19.77
C VAL A 94 9.01 -33.35 19.69
N LYS A 95 8.64 -32.77 20.83
CA LYS A 95 8.02 -31.44 20.92
C LYS A 95 9.05 -30.30 21.06
N ASN A 96 10.33 -30.64 21.20
CA ASN A 96 11.43 -29.70 21.45
C ASN A 96 11.16 -28.75 22.64
N GLU A 97 10.67 -29.34 23.73
CA GLU A 97 10.32 -28.67 24.98
C GLU A 97 11.42 -28.91 26.02
N GLN A 98 11.75 -27.88 26.80
CA GLN A 98 12.69 -27.98 27.92
C GLN A 98 12.12 -27.32 29.16
N VAL A 99 12.16 -28.05 30.28
CA VAL A 99 11.58 -27.64 31.56
C VAL A 99 12.58 -27.93 32.68
N TRP A 100 12.71 -26.98 33.61
CA TRP A 100 13.41 -27.16 34.87
C TRP A 100 12.43 -26.94 36.02
N ALA A 101 12.55 -27.72 37.08
CA ALA A 101 11.63 -27.68 38.22
C ALA A 101 12.33 -28.12 39.51
N SER A 102 11.73 -27.82 40.66
CA SER A 102 12.17 -28.37 41.96
C SER A 102 11.71 -29.83 42.13
N ARG A 103 10.52 -30.14 41.62
CA ARG A 103 9.91 -31.48 41.59
C ARG A 103 9.00 -31.64 40.38
N ILE A 104 9.00 -32.82 39.77
CA ILE A 104 8.08 -33.21 38.69
C ILE A 104 7.42 -34.53 39.08
N GLU A 105 6.09 -34.59 38.96
CA GLU A 105 5.29 -35.80 39.00
C GLU A 105 4.73 -36.00 37.59
N TYR A 106 5.10 -37.06 36.87
CA TYR A 106 4.77 -37.23 35.46
C TYR A 106 4.41 -38.68 35.11
N ASN A 107 3.22 -38.89 34.57
CA ASN A 107 2.81 -40.16 34.01
C ASN A 107 3.26 -40.28 32.55
N THR A 108 4.12 -41.25 32.25
CA THR A 108 4.80 -41.38 30.96
C THR A 108 3.94 -41.97 29.84
N GLU A 109 2.83 -42.63 30.19
CA GLU A 109 1.86 -43.18 29.23
C GLU A 109 0.72 -42.18 28.95
N GLY A 110 0.07 -41.67 30.00
CA GLY A 110 -1.03 -40.70 29.90
C GLY A 110 -0.60 -39.26 29.57
N GLU A 111 0.70 -38.99 29.58
CA GLU A 111 1.29 -37.65 29.40
C GLU A 111 0.77 -36.57 30.37
N HIS A 112 0.28 -36.98 31.54
CA HIS A 112 -0.18 -36.10 32.60
C HIS A 112 0.97 -35.76 33.54
N GLY A 113 1.11 -34.51 33.96
CA GLY A 113 2.11 -34.20 34.97
C GLY A 113 1.94 -32.89 35.70
N ILE A 114 2.58 -32.80 36.87
CA ILE A 114 2.61 -31.64 37.75
C ILE A 114 4.07 -31.24 37.96
N TYR A 115 4.36 -29.96 37.74
CA TYR A 115 5.69 -29.39 37.82
C TYR A 115 5.67 -28.32 38.93
N PHE A 116 6.60 -28.38 39.89
CA PHE A 116 6.71 -27.41 40.98
C PHE A 116 7.90 -26.47 40.75
N ASP A 117 7.73 -25.18 41.06
CA ASP A 117 8.71 -24.11 40.82
C ASP A 117 9.32 -24.16 39.41
N VAL A 118 8.42 -24.18 38.43
CA VAL A 118 8.72 -24.51 37.04
C VAL A 118 9.28 -23.31 36.29
N ARG A 119 10.31 -23.55 35.48
CA ARG A 119 10.77 -22.65 34.40
C ARG A 119 10.94 -23.45 33.12
N GLY A 120 10.68 -22.86 31.96
CA GLY A 120 10.85 -23.58 30.70
C GLY A 120 10.93 -22.69 29.47
N GLU A 121 11.32 -23.32 28.37
CA GLU A 121 11.39 -22.72 27.04
C GLU A 121 10.54 -23.54 26.06
N MET A 122 9.71 -22.84 25.27
CA MET A 122 8.91 -23.42 24.21
C MET A 122 9.14 -22.65 22.91
N ARG A 123 9.56 -23.31 21.83
CA ARG A 123 9.77 -22.63 20.54
C ARG A 123 8.43 -22.44 19.81
N PRO A 124 7.99 -21.19 19.56
CA PRO A 124 6.80 -20.98 18.74
C PRO A 124 7.11 -21.26 17.28
N ARG A 125 6.10 -21.71 16.53
CA ARG A 125 6.16 -21.74 15.07
C ARG A 125 5.86 -20.34 14.54
N VAL A 126 6.87 -19.67 13.97
CA VAL A 126 6.78 -18.26 13.56
C VAL A 126 6.32 -18.18 12.10
N VAL A 127 5.19 -17.50 11.86
CA VAL A 127 4.76 -17.12 10.51
C VAL A 127 5.29 -15.71 10.24
N VAL A 128 6.33 -15.60 9.41
CA VAL A 128 6.90 -14.31 9.01
C VAL A 128 5.92 -13.62 8.05
N ARG A 129 5.51 -12.39 8.38
CA ARG A 129 4.71 -11.53 7.49
C ARG A 129 5.47 -10.23 7.22
N PRO A 130 5.49 -9.71 5.97
CA PRO A 130 6.14 -8.43 5.66
C PRO A 130 5.60 -7.29 6.52
N GLY A 131 6.49 -6.44 7.04
CA GLY A 131 6.14 -5.26 7.86
C GLY A 131 5.63 -5.53 9.28
N ILE A 132 5.74 -6.78 9.77
CA ILE A 132 5.50 -7.12 11.18
C ILE A 132 6.83 -7.56 11.79
N LEU A 133 7.17 -7.00 12.95
CA LEU A 133 8.32 -7.44 13.74
C LEU A 133 8.16 -8.94 14.04
N SER A 134 9.00 -9.74 13.40
CA SER A 134 8.96 -11.20 13.52
C SER A 134 10.20 -11.65 14.28
N VAL A 135 10.02 -12.50 15.29
CA VAL A 135 11.09 -12.94 16.19
C VAL A 135 11.21 -14.46 16.17
N ASN A 136 12.42 -15.00 16.12
CA ASN A 136 12.64 -16.45 16.19
C ASN A 136 13.01 -16.95 17.62
N SER A 137 12.81 -16.12 18.64
CA SER A 137 13.13 -16.45 20.02
C SER A 137 12.07 -17.39 20.62
N PRO A 138 12.47 -18.39 21.45
CA PRO A 138 11.51 -19.19 22.20
C PRO A 138 10.71 -18.33 23.20
N PHE A 139 9.52 -18.81 23.55
CA PHE A 139 8.78 -18.32 24.70
C PHE A 139 9.35 -18.94 25.98
N TYR A 140 9.75 -18.07 26.89
CA TYR A 140 10.16 -18.40 28.23
C TYR A 140 8.97 -18.28 29.18
N PHE A 141 8.85 -19.20 30.12
CA PHE A 141 7.86 -19.16 31.17
C PHE A 141 8.45 -19.55 32.53
N GLU A 142 7.89 -19.00 33.59
CA GLU A 142 8.24 -19.33 34.98
C GLU A 142 6.98 -19.24 35.85
N GLY A 143 6.77 -20.17 36.78
CA GLY A 143 5.64 -20.13 37.70
C GLY A 143 5.79 -21.04 38.90
N ARG A 144 4.89 -20.88 39.87
CA ARG A 144 4.94 -21.64 41.12
C ARG A 144 4.63 -23.12 40.91
N TRP A 145 3.70 -23.42 40.01
CA TRP A 145 3.46 -24.78 39.55
C TRP A 145 2.80 -24.77 38.17
N ALA A 146 2.99 -25.84 37.42
CA ALA A 146 2.28 -26.10 36.18
C ALA A 146 1.68 -27.50 36.17
N THR A 147 0.58 -27.66 35.43
CA THR A 147 0.02 -28.97 35.12
C THR A 147 0.00 -29.20 33.63
N ARG A 148 0.19 -30.44 33.21
CA ARG A 148 -0.01 -30.92 31.86
C ARG A 148 -1.14 -31.94 31.83
N ALA A 149 -2.04 -31.77 30.88
CA ALA A 149 -3.11 -32.71 30.59
C ALA A 149 -3.16 -32.95 29.09
N GLY A 150 -2.58 -34.07 28.64
CA GLY A 150 -2.37 -34.37 27.22
C GLY A 150 -1.54 -33.30 26.52
N ALA A 151 -2.15 -32.59 25.57
CA ALA A 151 -1.51 -31.48 24.84
C ALA A 151 -1.55 -30.14 25.59
N GLY A 152 -2.45 -29.96 26.57
CA GLY A 152 -2.66 -28.67 27.25
C GLY A 152 -1.76 -28.46 28.46
N TYR A 153 -1.22 -27.26 28.60
CA TYR A 153 -0.40 -26.81 29.72
C TYR A 153 -1.12 -25.72 30.52
N THR A 154 -1.17 -25.85 31.84
CA THR A 154 -1.70 -24.82 32.73
C THR A 154 -0.59 -24.33 33.66
N LEU A 155 -0.18 -23.07 33.54
CA LEU A 155 0.80 -22.43 34.43
C LEU A 155 0.07 -21.59 35.49
N TYR A 156 0.38 -21.80 36.76
CA TYR A 156 -0.24 -21.09 37.88
C TYR A 156 0.74 -20.14 38.55
N ASN A 157 0.27 -18.92 38.82
CA ASN A 157 1.02 -17.83 39.44
C ASN A 157 2.41 -17.66 38.81
N GLY A 158 2.43 -17.35 37.52
CA GLY A 158 3.65 -17.30 36.73
C GLY A 158 3.73 -16.07 35.83
N TRP A 159 4.74 -16.07 34.96
CA TRP A 159 4.92 -15.08 33.91
C TRP A 159 5.48 -15.71 32.64
N ILE A 160 5.21 -15.07 31.49
CA ILE A 160 5.70 -15.46 30.17
C ILE A 160 6.38 -14.30 29.43
N THR A 161 7.33 -14.59 28.55
CA THR A 161 7.98 -13.61 27.63
C THR A 161 8.56 -14.31 26.40
N ASN A 162 8.77 -13.59 25.30
CA ASN A 162 9.58 -14.06 24.16
C ASN A 162 10.93 -13.29 24.02
N CYS A 163 11.31 -12.54 25.06
CA CYS A 163 12.60 -11.87 25.12
C CYS A 163 13.70 -12.79 25.65
N LYS A 164 14.94 -12.51 25.25
CA LYS A 164 16.11 -13.18 25.76
C LYS A 164 16.29 -12.89 27.27
N LEU A 165 16.43 -13.96 28.05
CA LEU A 165 16.75 -13.90 29.48
C LEU A 165 18.24 -13.57 29.72
N PRO A 166 18.63 -13.02 30.89
CA PRO A 166 17.84 -12.80 32.12
C PRO A 166 17.14 -11.43 32.24
N LYS A 167 17.31 -10.50 31.27
CA LYS A 167 16.75 -9.14 31.34
C LYS A 167 15.67 -8.93 30.27
N PRO A 168 14.49 -9.57 30.37
CA PRO A 168 13.45 -9.44 29.37
C PRO A 168 12.88 -8.01 29.35
N TRP A 169 12.63 -7.48 28.14
CA TRP A 169 12.03 -6.16 27.98
C TRP A 169 10.55 -6.13 28.38
N TRP A 170 9.83 -7.23 28.25
CA TRP A 170 8.44 -7.34 28.68
C TRP A 170 8.17 -8.70 29.32
N ARG A 171 7.18 -8.76 30.23
CA ARG A 171 6.64 -9.99 30.83
C ARG A 171 5.14 -9.86 30.99
N LEU A 172 4.39 -10.92 30.73
CA LEU A 172 2.98 -11.00 31.10
C LEU A 172 2.87 -11.89 32.34
N ARG A 173 2.58 -11.31 33.50
CA ARG A 173 2.44 -12.02 34.78
C ARG A 173 0.97 -12.28 35.06
N GLY A 174 0.58 -13.48 35.48
CA GLY A 174 -0.84 -13.82 35.68
C GLY A 174 -1.04 -14.93 36.70
N SER A 175 -2.26 -15.04 37.21
CA SER A 175 -2.60 -16.09 38.18
C SER A 175 -2.75 -17.46 37.51
N LYS A 176 -3.18 -17.49 36.25
CA LYS A 176 -3.38 -18.72 35.48
C LYS A 176 -3.16 -18.46 33.99
N PHE A 177 -2.31 -19.25 33.35
CA PHE A 177 -2.19 -19.34 31.89
C PHE A 177 -2.59 -20.74 31.45
N TYR A 178 -3.44 -20.85 30.44
CA TYR A 178 -3.84 -22.10 29.83
C TYR A 178 -3.42 -22.08 28.36
N ILE A 179 -2.48 -22.95 28.00
CA ILE A 179 -1.83 -22.96 26.69
C ILE A 179 -2.05 -24.33 26.07
N VAL A 180 -2.74 -24.35 24.94
CA VAL A 180 -2.87 -25.52 24.06
C VAL A 180 -2.01 -25.23 22.82
N PRO A 181 -0.86 -25.89 22.67
CA PRO A 181 0.03 -25.71 21.51
C PRO A 181 -0.72 -25.83 20.19
N GLU A 182 -0.33 -25.03 19.20
CA GLU A 182 -0.94 -24.94 17.87
C GLU A 182 -2.41 -24.50 17.82
N GLU A 183 -3.09 -24.34 18.96
CA GLU A 183 -4.49 -23.89 19.03
C GLU A 183 -4.61 -22.50 19.66
N HIS A 184 -4.36 -22.38 20.97
CA HIS A 184 -4.64 -21.15 21.70
C HIS A 184 -3.92 -21.02 23.05
N ALA A 185 -3.78 -19.78 23.51
CA ALA A 185 -3.30 -19.41 24.83
C ALA A 185 -4.29 -18.44 25.50
N THR A 186 -4.66 -18.72 26.74
CA THR A 186 -5.55 -17.91 27.57
C THR A 186 -4.82 -17.51 28.85
N ALA A 187 -4.90 -16.24 29.24
CA ALA A 187 -4.38 -15.75 30.51
C ALA A 187 -5.50 -15.12 31.35
N TYR A 188 -5.46 -15.33 32.66
CA TYR A 188 -6.43 -14.79 33.61
C TYR A 188 -5.75 -13.87 34.62
N LYS A 189 -6.42 -12.76 34.93
CA LYS A 189 -5.96 -11.73 35.88
C LYS A 189 -4.48 -11.37 35.64
N SER A 190 -4.15 -11.12 34.38
CA SER A 190 -2.77 -10.95 33.94
C SER A 190 -2.39 -9.48 33.83
N MET A 191 -1.22 -9.12 34.32
CA MET A 191 -0.61 -7.81 34.24
C MET A 191 0.55 -7.85 33.24
N PHE A 192 0.48 -7.02 32.21
CA PHE A 192 1.57 -6.78 31.28
C PHE A 192 2.57 -5.81 31.90
N LEU A 193 3.82 -6.25 32.01
CA LEU A 193 4.93 -5.51 32.59
C LEU A 193 5.93 -5.17 31.48
N LEU A 194 6.25 -3.89 31.30
CA LEU A 194 7.40 -3.47 30.52
C LEU A 194 8.57 -3.28 31.48
N LYS A 195 9.58 -4.14 31.37
CA LYS A 195 10.61 -4.40 32.40
C LYS A 195 9.96 -4.75 33.76
N ASN A 196 9.88 -3.76 34.65
CA ASN A 196 9.29 -3.86 35.98
C ASN A 196 8.08 -2.91 36.18
N ILE A 197 7.66 -2.21 35.12
CA ILE A 197 6.57 -1.23 35.17
C ILE A 197 5.28 -1.90 34.67
N PRO A 198 4.21 -2.01 35.49
CA PRO A 198 2.93 -2.52 35.03
C PRO A 198 2.26 -1.51 34.08
N LEU A 199 1.83 -1.96 32.90
CA LEU A 199 1.18 -1.11 31.89
C LEU A 199 -0.30 -1.43 31.69
N PHE A 200 -0.64 -2.70 31.51
CA PHE A 200 -2.01 -3.12 31.20
C PHE A 200 -2.44 -4.30 32.06
N TYR A 201 -3.63 -4.20 32.63
CA TYR A 201 -4.28 -5.31 33.32
C TYR A 201 -5.35 -5.94 32.42
N PHE A 202 -5.30 -7.24 32.26
CA PHE A 202 -6.28 -8.03 31.53
C PHE A 202 -6.98 -8.99 32.50
N PRO A 203 -8.29 -8.82 32.77
CA PRO A 203 -9.06 -9.80 33.52
C PRO A 203 -9.05 -11.18 32.85
N TRP A 204 -9.13 -11.17 31.51
CA TRP A 204 -9.07 -12.31 30.63
C TRP A 204 -8.40 -11.90 29.31
N PHE A 205 -7.43 -12.69 28.85
CA PHE A 205 -6.70 -12.46 27.61
C PHE A 205 -6.66 -13.75 26.79
N TYR A 206 -7.00 -13.66 25.50
CA TYR A 206 -7.00 -14.80 24.58
C TYR A 206 -6.14 -14.51 23.36
N ARG A 207 -5.31 -15.47 22.97
CA ARG A 207 -4.51 -15.43 21.75
C ARG A 207 -4.55 -16.78 21.05
N SER A 208 -4.93 -16.82 19.79
CA SER A 208 -4.80 -18.04 18.98
C SER A 208 -3.33 -18.30 18.61
N LEU A 209 -2.94 -19.57 18.63
CA LEU A 209 -1.63 -20.10 18.26
C LEU A 209 -1.68 -20.89 16.93
N GLU A 210 -2.83 -20.89 16.27
CA GLU A 210 -3.02 -21.53 14.96
C GLU A 210 -2.18 -20.83 13.89
N LYS A 211 -1.86 -21.58 12.82
CA LYS A 211 -1.14 -21.04 11.66
C LYS A 211 -1.89 -19.88 10.98
N GLU A 212 -3.21 -19.95 10.97
CA GLU A 212 -4.11 -18.97 10.36
C GLU A 212 -5.23 -18.62 11.35
N PRO A 213 -4.91 -17.85 12.41
CA PRO A 213 -5.84 -17.60 13.49
C PRO A 213 -7.02 -16.76 13.00
N ARG A 214 -8.22 -17.35 12.91
CA ARG A 214 -9.49 -16.64 12.60
C ARG A 214 -10.53 -16.94 13.68
N LYS A 215 -10.39 -16.30 14.84
CA LYS A 215 -11.39 -16.39 15.91
C LYS A 215 -11.94 -15.02 16.26
N SER A 216 -13.27 -14.95 16.37
CA SER A 216 -13.98 -13.74 16.78
C SER A 216 -13.56 -13.29 18.19
N GLY A 217 -13.46 -11.99 18.41
CA GLY A 217 -13.11 -11.43 19.70
C GLY A 217 -12.79 -9.93 19.66
N PHE A 218 -12.70 -9.35 20.85
CA PHE A 218 -12.27 -7.96 21.01
C PHE A 218 -10.79 -7.81 20.65
N LEU A 219 -10.50 -6.76 19.89
CA LEU A 219 -9.15 -6.31 19.61
C LEU A 219 -8.63 -5.52 20.81
N PHE A 220 -7.30 -5.35 20.88
CA PHE A 220 -6.71 -4.54 21.93
C PHE A 220 -7.25 -3.10 21.88
N PRO A 221 -7.71 -2.55 23.01
CA PRO A 221 -8.10 -1.14 23.07
C PRO A 221 -6.89 -0.26 22.74
N ASN A 222 -7.14 0.83 22.03
CA ASN A 222 -6.12 1.81 21.68
C ASN A 222 -6.40 3.10 22.45
N ILE A 223 -5.55 3.44 23.42
CA ILE A 223 -5.63 4.72 24.13
C ILE A 223 -4.39 5.50 23.77
N ALA A 224 -4.57 6.62 23.09
CA ALA A 224 -3.44 7.39 22.59
C ALA A 224 -3.73 8.89 22.53
N PRO A 225 -2.74 9.73 22.84
CA PRO A 225 -2.86 11.16 22.58
C PRO A 225 -2.84 11.41 21.06
N HIS A 226 -3.65 12.36 20.63
CA HIS A 226 -3.73 12.86 19.26
C HIS A 226 -3.63 14.38 19.29
N THR A 227 -2.58 14.94 18.67
CA THR A 227 -2.29 16.38 18.83
C THR A 227 -3.45 17.28 18.35
N LEU A 228 -4.21 16.86 17.34
CA LEU A 228 -5.30 17.65 16.76
C LEU A 228 -6.66 17.45 17.43
N ARG A 229 -6.86 16.32 18.10
CA ARG A 229 -8.19 15.86 18.55
C ARG A 229 -8.21 15.45 20.03
N GLY A 230 -7.13 15.75 20.74
CA GLY A 230 -6.86 15.39 22.12
C GLY A 230 -6.73 13.88 22.35
N PHE A 231 -7.28 13.34 23.42
CA PHE A 231 -7.17 11.91 23.69
C PHE A 231 -8.14 11.10 22.82
N MET A 232 -7.65 9.99 22.26
CA MET A 232 -8.42 9.00 21.52
C MET A 232 -8.59 7.74 22.36
N LEU A 233 -9.82 7.22 22.43
CA LEU A 233 -10.14 5.89 22.93
C LEU A 233 -10.75 5.06 21.79
N GLY A 234 -10.00 4.04 21.36
CA GLY A 234 -10.40 3.10 20.31
C GLY A 234 -10.75 1.72 20.87
N LEU A 235 -11.85 1.14 20.39
CA LEU A 235 -12.26 -0.25 20.64
C LEU A 235 -12.50 -0.95 19.31
N GLY A 236 -12.12 -2.22 19.21
CA GLY A 236 -12.33 -3.01 18.00
C GLY A 236 -12.88 -4.40 18.30
N TYR A 237 -13.60 -4.96 17.35
CA TYR A 237 -14.09 -6.33 17.38
C TYR A 237 -13.88 -7.00 16.03
N TYR A 238 -13.20 -8.14 16.04
CA TYR A 238 -13.07 -9.00 14.88
C TYR A 238 -14.13 -10.09 14.93
N TRP A 239 -14.87 -10.28 13.84
CA TRP A 239 -15.92 -11.27 13.69
C TRP A 239 -15.60 -12.18 12.51
N ALA A 240 -15.20 -13.41 12.80
CA ALA A 240 -15.09 -14.48 11.80
C ALA A 240 -16.49 -15.08 11.56
N ILE A 241 -17.23 -14.52 10.60
CA ILE A 241 -18.60 -14.94 10.26
C ILE A 241 -18.60 -16.39 9.76
N SER A 242 -17.64 -16.74 8.90
CA SER A 242 -17.45 -18.10 8.39
C SER A 242 -16.02 -18.32 7.89
N ARG A 243 -15.74 -19.50 7.33
CA ARG A 243 -14.45 -19.81 6.67
C ARG A 243 -14.15 -18.89 5.47
N SER A 244 -15.15 -18.24 4.88
CA SER A 244 -14.98 -17.41 3.70
C SER A 244 -15.15 -15.92 3.96
N TYR A 245 -15.66 -15.50 5.14
CA TYR A 245 -16.02 -14.11 5.41
C TYR A 245 -15.56 -13.66 6.80
N ASP A 246 -15.00 -12.46 6.89
CA ASP A 246 -14.70 -11.80 8.16
C ASP A 246 -15.04 -10.31 8.13
N VAL A 247 -15.41 -9.77 9.29
CA VAL A 247 -15.64 -8.34 9.52
C VAL A 247 -14.79 -7.88 10.67
N THR A 248 -14.11 -6.75 10.52
CA THR A 248 -13.42 -6.06 11.61
C THR A 248 -14.07 -4.69 11.79
N TYR A 249 -14.64 -4.44 12.97
CA TYR A 249 -15.24 -3.16 13.31
C TYR A 249 -14.39 -2.44 14.35
N HIS A 250 -14.07 -1.17 14.12
CA HIS A 250 -13.44 -0.29 15.08
C HIS A 250 -14.29 0.97 15.29
N ILE A 251 -14.34 1.40 16.54
CA ILE A 251 -14.92 2.66 16.96
C ILE A 251 -13.85 3.45 17.72
N GLU A 252 -13.64 4.70 17.35
CA GLU A 252 -12.69 5.59 18.03
C GLU A 252 -13.40 6.88 18.43
N ASP A 253 -13.37 7.19 19.72
CA ASP A 253 -13.92 8.42 20.29
C ASP A 253 -12.79 9.38 20.66
N PHE A 254 -12.97 10.65 20.36
CA PHE A 254 -11.97 11.70 20.56
C PHE A 254 -12.50 12.77 21.50
N THR A 255 -11.63 13.33 22.35
CA THR A 255 -12.00 14.40 23.29
C THR A 255 -12.54 15.68 22.63
N THR A 256 -12.30 15.89 21.34
CA THR A 256 -12.92 16.97 20.56
C THR A 256 -14.32 16.61 20.03
N ASN A 257 -15.05 15.73 20.72
CA ASN A 257 -16.39 15.25 20.34
C ASN A 257 -16.50 14.70 18.91
N ALA A 258 -15.49 13.96 18.46
CA ALA A 258 -15.54 13.27 17.18
C ALA A 258 -15.62 11.76 17.41
N LEU A 259 -16.60 11.11 16.78
CA LEU A 259 -16.79 9.67 16.84
C LEU A 259 -16.56 9.07 15.47
N THR A 260 -15.64 8.13 15.36
CA THR A 260 -15.30 7.47 14.09
C THR A 260 -15.68 6.01 14.10
N HIS A 261 -16.08 5.52 12.94
CA HIS A 261 -16.49 4.15 12.68
C HIS A 261 -15.66 3.63 11.51
N HIS A 262 -15.03 2.47 11.67
CA HIS A 262 -14.25 1.82 10.63
C HIS A 262 -14.66 0.35 10.53
N VAL A 263 -15.17 -0.06 9.38
CA VAL A 263 -15.59 -1.44 9.09
C VAL A 263 -14.73 -1.96 7.95
N ASP A 264 -14.01 -3.04 8.18
CA ASP A 264 -13.27 -3.82 7.17
C ASP A 264 -14.02 -5.14 6.96
N PHE A 265 -14.60 -5.35 5.79
CA PHE A 265 -15.35 -6.55 5.41
C PHE A 265 -14.67 -7.27 4.25
N ARG A 266 -14.23 -8.50 4.48
CA ARG A 266 -13.47 -9.29 3.51
C ARG A 266 -14.11 -10.62 3.24
N GLY A 267 -14.05 -11.05 1.99
CA GLY A 267 -14.66 -12.29 1.56
C GLY A 267 -13.87 -13.02 0.49
N LYS A 268 -13.89 -14.35 0.57
CA LYS A 268 -13.49 -15.29 -0.49
C LYS A 268 -14.62 -16.29 -0.74
N PRO A 269 -15.71 -15.89 -1.41
CA PRO A 269 -16.93 -16.70 -1.54
C PRO A 269 -16.70 -18.05 -2.23
N ARG A 270 -15.86 -18.06 -3.28
CA ARG A 270 -15.52 -19.24 -4.07
C ARG A 270 -14.11 -19.10 -4.66
N PRO A 271 -13.47 -20.19 -5.13
CA PRO A 271 -12.20 -20.08 -5.86
C PRO A 271 -12.31 -19.09 -7.02
N GLY A 272 -11.33 -18.19 -7.15
CA GLY A 272 -11.34 -17.14 -8.18
C GLY A 272 -12.20 -15.91 -7.86
N THR A 273 -12.92 -15.88 -6.73
CA THR A 273 -13.67 -14.70 -6.27
C THR A 273 -13.18 -14.22 -4.90
N ASP A 274 -12.77 -12.96 -4.82
CA ASP A 274 -12.47 -12.29 -3.56
C ASP A 274 -12.83 -10.81 -3.60
N PHE A 275 -13.13 -10.26 -2.42
CA PHE A 275 -13.38 -8.84 -2.24
C PHE A 275 -12.92 -8.35 -0.87
N ASP A 276 -12.70 -7.05 -0.79
CA ASP A 276 -12.37 -6.29 0.41
C ASP A 276 -13.17 -4.98 0.36
N ALA A 277 -13.88 -4.65 1.43
CA ALA A 277 -14.75 -3.49 1.54
C ALA A 277 -14.49 -2.76 2.85
N ILE A 278 -14.02 -1.52 2.76
CA ILE A 278 -13.72 -0.63 3.86
C ILE A 278 -14.73 0.50 3.87
N LEU A 279 -15.49 0.62 4.97
CA LEU A 279 -16.37 1.75 5.25
C LEU A 279 -15.78 2.54 6.41
N TYR A 280 -15.51 3.82 6.21
CA TYR A 280 -15.01 4.71 7.25
C TYR A 280 -15.90 5.95 7.35
N GLY A 281 -16.53 6.15 8.50
CA GLY A 281 -17.45 7.25 8.76
C GLY A 281 -17.06 8.02 10.00
N VAL A 282 -17.29 9.34 9.98
CA VAL A 282 -16.98 10.22 11.11
C VAL A 282 -18.13 11.16 11.40
N GLN A 283 -18.52 11.19 12.67
CA GLN A 283 -19.40 12.20 13.23
C GLN A 283 -18.55 13.18 14.05
N ASP A 284 -18.17 14.29 13.42
CA ASP A 284 -17.43 15.39 14.05
C ASP A 284 -18.44 16.43 14.57
N ARG A 285 -18.52 16.58 15.90
CA ARG A 285 -19.38 17.61 16.53
C ARG A 285 -18.62 18.90 16.84
N GLY A 286 -17.36 18.98 16.41
CA GLY A 286 -16.50 20.14 16.59
C GLY A 286 -15.92 20.23 17.99
N ASP A 287 -14.79 20.93 18.10
CA ASP A 287 -14.10 21.13 19.36
C ASP A 287 -14.94 22.07 20.26
N PRO A 288 -15.39 21.62 21.44
CA PRO A 288 -16.19 22.44 22.35
C PRO A 288 -15.42 23.67 22.88
N THR A 289 -14.08 23.69 22.76
CA THR A 289 -13.24 24.80 23.20
C THR A 289 -13.02 25.87 22.13
N ALA A 290 -13.42 25.62 20.87
CA ALA A 290 -13.17 26.52 19.74
C ALA A 290 -14.19 27.68 19.59
N GLY A 291 -15.11 27.84 20.54
CA GLY A 291 -16.12 28.92 20.55
C GLY A 291 -17.49 28.51 20.03
N PRO A 292 -18.43 29.47 19.86
CA PRO A 292 -19.77 29.19 19.34
C PRO A 292 -19.69 28.76 17.87
N ASN A 293 -20.28 27.59 17.56
CA ASN A 293 -20.30 26.93 16.24
C ASN A 293 -18.91 26.51 15.70
N PRO A 294 -18.23 25.55 16.34
CA PRO A 294 -16.95 25.03 15.85
C PRO A 294 -17.11 24.41 14.45
N PRO A 295 -16.10 24.50 13.57
CA PRO A 295 -16.14 23.85 12.27
C PRO A 295 -16.24 22.33 12.45
N THR A 296 -17.09 21.71 11.64
CA THR A 296 -17.31 20.26 11.67
C THR A 296 -17.00 19.65 10.31
N TYR A 297 -16.35 18.49 10.32
CA TYR A 297 -15.94 17.79 9.10
C TYR A 297 -16.46 16.36 9.12
N SER A 298 -17.76 16.21 9.35
CA SER A 298 -18.41 14.89 9.29
C SER A 298 -18.45 14.37 7.86
N GLY A 299 -18.36 13.05 7.71
CA GLY A 299 -18.40 12.45 6.38
C GLY A 299 -18.25 10.94 6.40
N VAL A 300 -18.33 10.36 5.21
CA VAL A 300 -18.20 8.92 4.97
C VAL A 300 -17.31 8.71 3.76
N SER A 301 -16.45 7.70 3.86
CA SER A 301 -15.72 7.12 2.74
C SER A 301 -16.02 5.63 2.65
N LEU A 302 -16.15 5.16 1.41
CA LEU A 302 -16.34 3.75 1.08
C LEU A 302 -15.29 3.38 0.04
N TYR A 303 -14.51 2.35 0.33
CA TYR A 303 -13.56 1.75 -0.60
C TYR A 303 -13.88 0.26 -0.73
N VAL A 304 -14.22 -0.19 -1.92
CA VAL A 304 -14.47 -1.61 -2.21
C VAL A 304 -13.56 -2.02 -3.34
N VAL A 305 -12.93 -3.18 -3.24
CA VAL A 305 -12.21 -3.82 -4.34
C VAL A 305 -12.66 -5.27 -4.44
N GLY A 306 -12.82 -5.77 -5.66
CA GLY A 306 -13.24 -7.14 -5.88
C GLY A 306 -12.81 -7.68 -7.22
N LYS A 307 -12.70 -9.01 -7.28
CA LYS A 307 -12.53 -9.77 -8.51
C LYS A 307 -13.33 -11.07 -8.45
N SER A 308 -13.70 -11.57 -9.62
CA SER A 308 -14.49 -12.81 -9.75
C SER A 308 -14.23 -13.45 -11.11
N ASP A 309 -13.82 -14.73 -11.11
CA ASP A 309 -13.82 -15.58 -12.29
C ASP A 309 -15.24 -16.07 -12.58
N LEU A 310 -15.92 -15.51 -13.57
CA LEU A 310 -17.31 -15.83 -13.90
C LEU A 310 -17.45 -17.15 -14.69
N GLY A 311 -16.33 -17.79 -15.07
CA GLY A 311 -16.29 -19.01 -15.87
C GLY A 311 -16.34 -18.75 -17.38
N ASN A 312 -15.99 -19.76 -18.19
CA ASN A 312 -16.00 -19.69 -19.65
C ASN A 312 -15.15 -18.54 -20.24
N GLY A 313 -14.03 -18.21 -19.58
CA GLY A 313 -13.12 -17.12 -19.95
C GLY A 313 -13.56 -15.72 -19.51
N TRP A 314 -14.74 -15.58 -18.90
CA TRP A 314 -15.21 -14.31 -18.37
C TRP A 314 -14.60 -14.03 -17.00
N TYR A 315 -14.10 -12.82 -16.80
CA TYR A 315 -13.71 -12.35 -15.48
C TYR A 315 -14.24 -10.94 -15.22
N ALA A 316 -14.53 -10.65 -13.96
CA ALA A 316 -14.92 -9.33 -13.50
C ALA A 316 -13.90 -8.82 -12.49
N ARG A 317 -13.56 -7.54 -12.59
CA ARG A 317 -12.71 -6.85 -11.61
C ARG A 317 -13.17 -5.41 -11.47
N GLY A 318 -13.08 -4.89 -10.26
CA GLY A 318 -13.37 -3.48 -10.05
C GLY A 318 -12.97 -3.00 -8.68
N TYR A 319 -13.00 -1.69 -8.54
CA TYR A 319 -12.99 -1.02 -7.26
C TYR A 319 -13.97 0.16 -7.28
N ALA A 320 -14.58 0.43 -6.15
CA ALA A 320 -15.42 1.59 -5.93
C ALA A 320 -14.79 2.43 -4.82
N ASN A 321 -14.45 3.67 -5.12
CA ASN A 321 -14.04 4.65 -4.13
C ASN A 321 -15.08 5.78 -4.10
N TYR A 322 -15.60 6.07 -2.92
CA TYR A 322 -16.58 7.12 -2.69
C TYR A 322 -16.22 7.91 -1.45
N ILE A 323 -16.39 9.22 -1.52
CA ILE A 323 -16.29 10.14 -0.39
C ILE A 323 -17.51 11.06 -0.37
N SER A 324 -17.94 11.48 0.82
CA SER A 324 -19.05 12.42 0.97
C SER A 324 -18.68 13.85 0.60
N SER A 325 -17.46 14.28 0.91
CA SER A 325 -16.95 15.64 0.67
C SER A 325 -15.42 15.65 0.61
N PHE A 326 -14.85 16.59 -0.15
CA PHE A 326 -13.41 16.75 -0.23
C PHE A 326 -12.84 17.35 1.05
N ALA A 327 -13.57 18.25 1.72
CA ALA A 327 -13.21 18.74 3.04
C ALA A 327 -13.09 17.60 4.08
N PHE A 328 -14.00 16.61 4.05
CA PHE A 328 -13.91 15.42 4.90
C PHE A 328 -12.61 14.65 4.63
N ARG A 329 -12.30 14.39 3.36
CA ARG A 329 -11.08 13.69 2.96
C ARG A 329 -9.83 14.43 3.46
N GLN A 330 -9.73 15.74 3.29
CA GLN A 330 -8.54 16.49 3.74
C GLN A 330 -8.33 16.46 5.27
N GLN A 331 -9.41 16.40 6.06
CA GLN A 331 -9.33 16.41 7.53
C GLN A 331 -9.11 15.06 8.17
N TRP A 332 -9.67 14.00 7.58
CA TRP A 332 -9.72 12.68 8.19
C TRP A 332 -8.84 11.63 7.49
N SER A 333 -8.19 11.98 6.38
CA SER A 333 -7.20 11.11 5.75
C SER A 333 -5.98 10.89 6.63
N HIS A 334 -5.39 9.71 6.56
CA HIS A 334 -4.22 9.36 7.37
C HIS A 334 -2.92 9.41 6.57
N SER A 335 -2.95 9.56 5.24
CA SER A 335 -1.74 9.66 4.41
C SER A 335 -1.68 10.96 3.62
N TYR A 336 -0.45 11.43 3.34
CA TYR A 336 -0.22 12.60 2.49
C TYR A 336 -0.87 12.45 1.11
N SER A 337 -0.67 11.29 0.47
CA SER A 337 -1.22 10.98 -0.85
C SER A 337 -2.75 10.97 -0.87
N GLU A 338 -3.41 10.53 0.21
CA GLU A 338 -4.86 10.63 0.31
C GLU A 338 -5.32 12.09 0.46
N VAL A 339 -4.66 12.90 1.31
CA VAL A 339 -5.03 14.30 1.55
C VAL A 339 -4.99 15.14 0.26
N ILE A 340 -3.99 14.93 -0.59
CA ILE A 340 -3.81 15.70 -1.84
C ILE A 340 -4.59 15.12 -3.03
N GLY A 341 -5.12 13.91 -2.92
CA GLY A 341 -5.82 13.26 -4.03
C GLY A 341 -7.18 13.88 -4.30
N SER A 342 -7.27 14.77 -5.27
CA SER A 342 -8.50 15.43 -5.73
C SER A 342 -9.40 14.53 -6.58
N GLU A 343 -8.88 13.42 -7.09
CA GLU A 343 -9.64 12.52 -7.94
C GLU A 343 -10.20 11.31 -7.17
N ILE A 344 -11.44 10.98 -7.50
CA ILE A 344 -12.18 9.83 -6.99
C ILE A 344 -12.66 9.00 -8.15
N HIS A 345 -12.16 7.77 -8.21
CA HIS A 345 -12.46 6.81 -9.26
C HIS A 345 -13.24 5.63 -8.69
N SER A 346 -14.31 5.24 -9.36
CA SER A 346 -14.99 3.97 -9.16
C SER A 346 -15.12 3.31 -10.53
N ILE A 347 -14.44 2.19 -10.73
CA ILE A 347 -14.37 1.50 -12.02
C ILE A 347 -14.58 0.01 -11.77
N GLY A 348 -15.55 -0.59 -12.43
CA GLY A 348 -15.71 -2.03 -12.50
C GLY A 348 -15.94 -2.44 -13.94
N PHE A 349 -15.33 -3.55 -14.34
CA PHE A 349 -15.46 -4.07 -15.68
C PHE A 349 -15.68 -5.59 -15.68
N ILE A 350 -16.35 -6.05 -16.72
CA ILE A 350 -16.52 -7.46 -17.05
C ILE A 350 -15.84 -7.66 -18.40
N ASN A 351 -14.84 -8.52 -18.44
CA ASN A 351 -14.02 -8.76 -19.62
C ASN A 351 -14.14 -10.21 -20.10
N LYS A 352 -13.98 -10.39 -21.41
CA LYS A 352 -13.59 -11.67 -22.00
C LYS A 352 -12.64 -11.45 -23.17
N ASP A 353 -11.57 -12.23 -23.19
CA ASP A 353 -10.66 -12.36 -24.33
C ASP A 353 -10.89 -13.70 -25.06
N TRP A 354 -10.93 -13.67 -26.40
CA TRP A 354 -10.92 -14.89 -27.22
C TRP A 354 -10.27 -14.65 -28.59
N SER A 355 -9.33 -15.52 -28.96
CA SER A 355 -8.55 -15.38 -30.20
C SER A 355 -7.88 -14.00 -30.26
N ASP A 356 -8.30 -13.15 -31.20
CA ASP A 356 -7.79 -11.79 -31.41
C ASP A 356 -8.77 -10.72 -30.92
N TYR A 357 -9.87 -11.12 -30.27
CA TYR A 357 -10.93 -10.25 -29.79
C TYR A 357 -10.86 -10.07 -28.28
N THR A 358 -11.16 -8.84 -27.86
CA THR A 358 -11.36 -8.47 -26.46
C THR A 358 -12.70 -7.75 -26.36
N PHE A 359 -13.54 -8.16 -25.40
CA PHE A 359 -14.82 -7.50 -25.13
C PHE A 359 -14.92 -7.12 -23.67
N ASP A 360 -15.21 -5.85 -23.43
CA ASP A 360 -15.29 -5.24 -22.11
C ASP A 360 -16.64 -4.57 -21.91
N ILE A 361 -17.22 -4.73 -20.73
CA ILE A 361 -18.34 -3.92 -20.26
C ILE A 361 -17.87 -3.18 -19.02
N THR A 362 -17.75 -1.86 -19.12
CA THR A 362 -17.22 -0.97 -18.09
C THR A 362 -18.32 -0.13 -17.45
N PHE A 363 -18.29 -0.06 -16.13
CA PHE A 363 -19.07 0.84 -15.29
C PHE A 363 -18.09 1.74 -14.57
N ALA A 364 -18.12 3.04 -14.88
CA ALA A 364 -17.17 3.99 -14.34
C ALA A 364 -17.86 5.24 -13.79
N ARG A 365 -17.32 5.78 -12.72
CA ARG A 365 -17.63 7.10 -12.16
C ARG A 365 -16.33 7.76 -11.75
N LEU A 366 -16.09 8.94 -12.30
CA LEU A 366 -14.96 9.79 -11.97
C LEU A 366 -15.48 11.09 -11.39
N GLN A 367 -14.90 11.53 -10.28
CA GLN A 367 -15.07 12.89 -9.78
C GLN A 367 -13.70 13.51 -9.56
N ASN A 368 -13.45 14.67 -10.17
CA ASN A 368 -12.24 15.46 -9.95
C ASN A 368 -12.63 16.74 -9.21
N PHE A 369 -12.17 16.91 -7.97
CA PHE A 369 -12.42 18.09 -7.15
C PHE A 369 -11.42 19.20 -7.48
N GLU A 370 -11.91 20.31 -8.03
CA GLU A 370 -11.09 21.49 -8.34
C GLU A 370 -10.78 22.31 -7.07
N SER A 371 -11.66 22.24 -6.07
CA SER A 371 -11.44 22.82 -4.75
C SER A 371 -12.24 22.09 -3.66
N VAL A 372 -12.02 22.48 -2.40
CA VAL A 372 -12.98 22.17 -1.33
C VAL A 372 -14.34 22.82 -1.63
N GLU A 373 -15.38 22.37 -0.95
CA GLU A 373 -16.74 22.85 -1.15
C GLU A 373 -16.85 24.37 -1.03
N VAL A 374 -17.55 25.00 -1.97
CA VAL A 374 -17.74 26.45 -2.05
C VAL A 374 -19.00 26.83 -1.27
N ALA A 375 -18.85 27.75 -0.33
CA ALA A 375 -19.99 28.30 0.42
C ALA A 375 -20.78 29.25 -0.48
N SER A 376 -21.99 28.85 -0.87
CA SER A 376 -22.92 29.67 -1.64
C SER A 376 -24.12 30.04 -0.78
N THR A 377 -24.35 31.34 -0.63
CA THR A 377 -25.53 31.87 0.07
C THR A 377 -26.60 32.18 -0.95
N ASP A 378 -27.76 31.53 -0.78
CA ASP A 378 -28.93 31.83 -1.60
C ASP A 378 -29.40 33.27 -1.29
N PRO A 379 -29.45 34.16 -2.30
CA PRO A 379 -29.80 35.56 -2.09
C PRO A 379 -31.27 35.76 -1.69
N VAL A 380 -32.15 34.78 -1.92
CA VAL A 380 -33.58 34.84 -1.58
C VAL A 380 -33.83 34.31 -0.18
N THR A 381 -33.24 33.16 0.18
CA THR A 381 -33.48 32.51 1.47
C THR A 381 -32.47 32.89 2.55
N GLY A 382 -31.34 33.53 2.20
CA GLY A 382 -30.23 33.82 3.10
C GLY A 382 -29.51 32.58 3.63
N LYS A 383 -29.85 31.39 3.11
CA LYS A 383 -29.28 30.12 3.56
C LYS A 383 -27.96 29.85 2.85
N THR A 384 -26.88 29.69 3.61
CA THR A 384 -25.58 29.25 3.09
C THR A 384 -25.53 27.73 2.96
N SER A 385 -25.21 27.24 1.76
CA SER A 385 -25.01 25.83 1.46
C SER A 385 -23.59 25.60 0.92
N LEU A 386 -22.98 24.47 1.28
CA LEU A 386 -21.68 24.06 0.75
C LEU A 386 -21.89 23.25 -0.53
N LEU A 387 -21.47 23.79 -1.67
CA LEU A 387 -21.61 23.16 -2.98
C LEU A 387 -20.30 22.49 -3.39
N PRO A 388 -20.33 21.25 -3.91
CA PRO A 388 -19.13 20.59 -4.41
C PRO A 388 -18.62 21.29 -5.68
N ASN A 389 -17.34 21.66 -5.69
CA ASN A 389 -16.65 22.13 -6.89
C ASN A 389 -15.89 20.96 -7.52
N ALA A 390 -16.63 20.10 -8.24
CA ALA A 390 -16.08 18.90 -8.82
C ALA A 390 -16.65 18.61 -10.20
N LEU A 391 -15.77 18.28 -11.14
CA LEU A 391 -16.10 17.74 -12.44
C LEU A 391 -16.46 16.26 -12.29
N GLY A 392 -17.62 15.86 -12.79
CA GLY A 392 -18.14 14.49 -12.67
C GLY A 392 -18.36 13.84 -14.02
N PHE A 393 -17.82 12.63 -14.22
CA PHE A 393 -18.05 11.78 -15.37
C PHE A 393 -18.64 10.43 -14.94
N ARG A 394 -19.53 9.86 -15.75
CA ARG A 394 -20.03 8.50 -15.56
C ARG A 394 -20.17 7.75 -16.88
N LYS A 395 -19.88 6.45 -16.85
CA LYS A 395 -20.12 5.46 -17.91
C LYS A 395 -21.02 4.37 -17.31
N LEU A 396 -22.28 4.27 -17.72
CA LEU A 396 -23.27 3.38 -17.10
C LEU A 396 -24.25 2.75 -18.11
N PRO A 397 -23.87 1.67 -18.82
CA PRO A 397 -22.51 1.15 -19.00
C PRO A 397 -21.84 1.72 -20.26
N GLU A 398 -20.58 1.37 -20.49
CA GLU A 398 -19.92 1.42 -21.81
C GLU A 398 -19.44 0.01 -22.17
N ALA A 399 -19.81 -0.47 -23.35
CA ALA A 399 -19.32 -1.72 -23.92
C ALA A 399 -18.29 -1.42 -25.00
N GLU A 400 -17.18 -2.15 -24.98
CA GLU A 400 -16.05 -2.01 -25.90
C GLU A 400 -15.77 -3.38 -26.52
N LEU A 401 -15.63 -3.41 -27.84
CA LEU A 401 -15.21 -4.58 -28.61
C LEU A 401 -14.02 -4.18 -29.46
N THR A 402 -12.87 -4.82 -29.19
CA THR A 402 -11.65 -4.59 -29.95
C THR A 402 -11.18 -5.86 -30.63
N GLN A 403 -10.59 -5.71 -31.81
CA GLN A 403 -9.86 -6.75 -32.50
C GLN A 403 -8.41 -6.30 -32.72
N ARG A 404 -7.45 -7.09 -32.22
CA ARG A 404 -6.02 -6.89 -32.49
C ARG A 404 -5.70 -7.13 -33.95
N ASP A 405 -4.59 -6.57 -34.42
CA ASP A 405 -4.10 -6.73 -35.79
C ASP A 405 -4.10 -8.19 -36.23
N HIS A 406 -5.06 -8.54 -37.09
CA HIS A 406 -5.24 -9.89 -37.62
C HIS A 406 -4.87 -9.91 -39.10
N GLN A 407 -3.97 -10.81 -39.48
CA GLN A 407 -3.52 -10.89 -40.86
C GLN A 407 -4.65 -11.42 -41.76
N ILE A 408 -5.09 -10.61 -42.74
CA ILE A 408 -6.22 -10.96 -43.60
C ILE A 408 -5.86 -12.12 -44.54
N TRP A 409 -4.63 -12.10 -45.08
CA TRP A 409 -4.12 -13.14 -45.97
C TRP A 409 -2.68 -13.49 -45.63
N SER A 410 -2.37 -14.78 -45.49
CA SER A 410 -1.03 -15.25 -45.08
C SER A 410 0.13 -14.82 -45.98
N LYS A 411 -0.14 -14.49 -47.25
CA LYS A 411 0.88 -14.09 -48.25
C LYS A 411 0.98 -12.57 -48.46
N VAL A 412 0.05 -11.79 -47.91
CA VAL A 412 0.05 -10.33 -48.04
C VAL A 412 0.29 -9.76 -46.64
N PRO A 413 1.26 -8.84 -46.46
CA PRO A 413 1.52 -8.21 -45.17
C PRO A 413 0.44 -7.17 -44.90
N LEU A 414 -0.80 -7.61 -44.67
CA LEU A 414 -1.95 -6.75 -44.45
C LEU A 414 -2.73 -7.26 -43.24
N TRP A 415 -2.89 -6.39 -42.25
CA TRP A 415 -3.55 -6.64 -40.99
C TRP A 415 -4.76 -5.73 -40.84
N PHE A 416 -5.85 -6.30 -40.33
CA PHE A 416 -7.05 -5.57 -39.99
C PHE A 416 -7.23 -5.56 -38.47
N SER A 417 -7.60 -4.41 -37.95
CA SER A 417 -7.98 -4.22 -36.54
C SER A 417 -9.18 -3.27 -36.48
N PHE A 418 -9.90 -3.30 -35.37
CA PHE A 418 -10.92 -2.30 -35.11
C PHE A 418 -11.08 -2.06 -33.62
N ASP A 419 -11.49 -0.83 -33.30
CA ASP A 419 -12.01 -0.44 -32.00
C ASP A 419 -13.47 -0.04 -32.15
N THR A 420 -14.33 -0.46 -31.23
CA THR A 420 -15.73 -0.07 -31.23
C THR A 420 -16.23 0.08 -29.80
N THR A 421 -16.75 1.25 -29.46
CA THR A 421 -17.33 1.51 -28.15
C THR A 421 -18.77 1.99 -28.26
N ALA A 422 -19.64 1.51 -27.38
CA ALA A 422 -21.04 1.91 -27.29
C ALA A 422 -21.39 2.12 -25.81
N GLY A 423 -21.77 3.33 -25.43
CA GLY A 423 -21.97 3.66 -24.03
C GLY A 423 -23.02 4.71 -23.75
N LEU A 424 -23.47 4.72 -22.49
CA LEU A 424 -24.32 5.75 -21.90
C LEU A 424 -23.48 6.59 -20.95
N LEU A 425 -23.21 7.82 -21.38
CA LEU A 425 -22.29 8.73 -20.73
C LEU A 425 -23.02 9.84 -19.99
N PHE A 426 -22.35 10.40 -19.01
CA PHE A 426 -22.81 11.59 -18.32
C PHE A 426 -21.63 12.46 -17.93
N ARG A 427 -21.75 13.77 -18.14
CA ARG A 427 -20.82 14.78 -17.66
C ARG A 427 -21.57 15.87 -16.89
N SER A 428 -20.97 16.34 -15.80
CA SER A 428 -21.43 17.50 -15.06
C SER A 428 -20.27 18.33 -14.54
N GLU A 429 -20.36 19.64 -14.69
CA GLU A 429 -19.36 20.60 -14.27
C GLU A 429 -20.05 21.86 -13.72
N PRO A 430 -19.92 22.15 -12.42
CA PRO A 430 -20.39 23.41 -11.85
C PRO A 430 -19.41 24.54 -12.20
N ILE A 431 -19.94 25.71 -12.57
CA ILE A 431 -19.13 26.87 -12.94
C ILE A 431 -19.37 27.97 -11.91
N PHE A 432 -18.31 28.32 -11.18
CA PHE A 432 -18.35 29.32 -10.12
C PHE A 432 -17.65 30.62 -10.54
N ASN A 433 -18.21 31.74 -10.11
CA ASN A 433 -17.52 33.03 -10.06
C ASN A 433 -17.39 33.44 -8.59
N GLY A 434 -16.18 33.28 -8.04
CA GLY A 434 -15.95 33.43 -6.60
C GLY A 434 -16.76 32.40 -5.80
N SER A 435 -17.69 32.88 -4.97
CA SER A 435 -18.59 32.05 -4.15
C SER A 435 -19.97 31.79 -4.77
N THR A 436 -20.22 32.31 -5.96
CA THR A 436 -21.54 32.22 -6.63
C THR A 436 -21.49 31.19 -7.76
N LEU A 437 -22.42 30.24 -7.74
CA LEU A 437 -22.65 29.33 -8.87
C LEU A 437 -23.37 30.11 -9.98
N ILE A 438 -22.70 30.30 -11.12
CA ILE A 438 -23.24 31.08 -12.25
C ILE A 438 -23.85 30.20 -13.33
N ASP A 439 -23.35 28.98 -13.49
CA ASP A 439 -23.87 28.01 -14.46
C ASP A 439 -23.49 26.58 -14.07
N LYS A 440 -24.09 25.58 -14.72
CA LYS A 440 -23.76 24.17 -14.59
C LYS A 440 -23.85 23.48 -15.94
N PHE A 441 -22.71 23.20 -16.56
CA PHE A 441 -22.66 22.34 -17.74
C PHE A 441 -23.08 20.91 -17.33
N GLN A 442 -24.12 20.38 -17.95
CA GLN A 442 -24.62 19.04 -17.64
C GLN A 442 -25.27 18.39 -18.85
N THR A 443 -24.90 17.14 -19.12
CA THR A 443 -25.54 16.31 -20.14
C THR A 443 -26.79 15.60 -19.60
N ALA A 444 -27.56 14.97 -20.48
CA ALA A 444 -28.60 14.03 -20.11
C ALA A 444 -28.01 12.88 -19.27
N GLN A 445 -28.83 12.29 -18.39
CA GLN A 445 -28.38 11.24 -17.45
C GLN A 445 -27.77 10.02 -18.16
N PHE A 446 -28.18 9.76 -19.40
CA PHE A 446 -27.73 8.66 -20.24
C PHE A 446 -27.54 9.15 -21.68
N THR A 447 -26.46 9.88 -21.93
CA THR A 447 -26.11 10.40 -23.26
C THR A 447 -25.52 9.27 -24.10
N PRO A 448 -26.16 8.82 -25.20
CA PRO A 448 -25.62 7.73 -26.00
C PRO A 448 -24.40 8.20 -26.80
N ARG A 449 -23.33 7.40 -26.78
CA ARG A 449 -22.18 7.52 -27.66
C ARG A 449 -21.90 6.19 -28.34
N LEU A 450 -21.67 6.20 -29.65
CA LEU A 450 -21.23 5.05 -30.42
C LEU A 450 -20.01 5.47 -31.25
N HIS A 451 -18.88 4.79 -31.04
CA HIS A 451 -17.64 4.99 -31.77
C HIS A 451 -17.27 3.72 -32.52
N ILE A 452 -16.83 3.85 -33.77
CA ILE A 452 -16.40 2.75 -34.63
C ILE A 452 -15.13 3.20 -35.36
N ALA A 453 -14.04 2.44 -35.23
CA ALA A 453 -12.73 2.79 -35.74
C ALA A 453 -11.98 1.58 -36.35
N PRO A 454 -12.37 1.11 -37.55
CA PRO A 454 -11.60 0.12 -38.30
C PRO A 454 -10.28 0.70 -38.83
N HIS A 455 -9.24 -0.12 -38.79
CA HIS A 455 -7.90 0.21 -39.25
C HIS A 455 -7.31 -0.90 -40.13
N LEU A 456 -6.49 -0.49 -41.08
CA LEU A 456 -5.76 -1.37 -41.98
C LEU A 456 -4.27 -1.03 -41.92
N THR A 457 -3.47 -1.98 -41.44
CA THR A 457 -2.03 -1.81 -41.23
C THR A 457 -1.24 -2.72 -42.17
N SER A 458 -0.08 -2.27 -42.64
CA SER A 458 0.89 -3.08 -43.36
C SER A 458 2.28 -2.96 -42.73
N ALA A 459 3.15 -3.93 -43.00
CA ALA A 459 4.54 -3.92 -42.56
C ALA A 459 5.44 -4.22 -43.76
N LEU A 460 6.12 -3.18 -44.25
CA LEU A 460 6.99 -3.23 -45.42
C LEU A 460 8.44 -3.14 -44.98
N HIS A 461 9.28 -3.99 -45.57
CA HIS A 461 10.72 -4.02 -45.31
C HIS A 461 11.47 -3.47 -46.51
N LEU A 462 12.22 -2.38 -46.34
CA LEU A 462 13.07 -1.78 -47.35
C LEU A 462 14.53 -1.85 -46.90
N GLY A 463 15.20 -2.99 -47.15
CA GLY A 463 16.54 -3.25 -46.64
C GLY A 463 16.54 -3.25 -45.11
N SER A 464 17.30 -2.35 -44.49
CA SER A 464 17.35 -2.19 -43.03
C SER A 464 16.34 -1.17 -42.47
N PHE A 465 15.49 -0.60 -43.32
CA PHE A 465 14.40 0.28 -42.92
C PHE A 465 13.11 -0.53 -42.84
N HIS A 466 12.29 -0.20 -41.84
CA HIS A 466 10.94 -0.74 -41.70
C HIS A 466 9.94 0.40 -41.89
N LEU A 467 8.95 0.19 -42.76
CA LEU A 467 7.86 1.11 -43.00
C LEU A 467 6.56 0.45 -42.56
N VAL A 468 5.82 1.10 -41.66
CA VAL A 468 4.54 0.60 -41.17
C VAL A 468 3.47 1.65 -41.50
N PRO A 469 2.85 1.58 -42.70
CA PRO A 469 1.71 2.42 -43.00
C PRO A 469 0.44 1.85 -42.33
N SER A 470 -0.39 2.76 -41.80
CA SER A 470 -1.73 2.45 -41.32
C SER A 470 -2.72 3.50 -41.84
N MET A 471 -3.95 3.06 -42.11
CA MET A 471 -5.05 3.94 -42.48
C MET A 471 -6.32 3.50 -41.76
N GLY A 472 -7.11 4.46 -41.31
CA GLY A 472 -8.34 4.21 -40.57
C GLY A 472 -9.46 5.16 -40.94
N ILE A 473 -10.66 4.76 -40.55
CA ILE A 473 -11.86 5.59 -40.58
C ILE A 473 -12.43 5.55 -39.18
N GLU A 474 -12.66 6.71 -38.59
CA GLU A 474 -13.24 6.83 -37.25
C GLU A 474 -14.59 7.57 -37.35
N GLU A 475 -15.66 6.91 -36.93
CA GLU A 475 -17.00 7.49 -36.88
C GLU A 475 -17.49 7.47 -35.42
N THR A 476 -17.82 8.65 -34.88
CA THR A 476 -18.38 8.78 -33.52
C THR A 476 -19.71 9.50 -33.56
N PHE A 477 -20.79 8.80 -33.21
CA PHE A 477 -22.10 9.39 -32.96
C PHE A 477 -22.23 9.84 -31.50
N TYR A 478 -22.75 11.05 -31.30
CA TYR A 478 -23.12 11.61 -30.00
C TYR A 478 -24.60 11.97 -30.00
N GLY A 479 -25.34 11.53 -28.98
CA GLY A 479 -26.75 11.91 -28.79
C GLY A 479 -26.97 13.33 -28.24
N GLU A 480 -25.90 14.05 -27.93
CA GLU A 480 -25.94 15.46 -27.57
C GLU A 480 -24.70 16.19 -28.12
N ALA A 481 -24.88 17.44 -28.51
CA ALA A 481 -23.80 18.34 -28.88
C ALA A 481 -23.62 19.42 -27.80
N GLN A 482 -22.57 20.21 -27.92
CA GLN A 482 -22.41 21.45 -27.16
C GLN A 482 -22.35 22.67 -28.07
N GLY A 483 -22.64 23.83 -27.50
CA GLY A 483 -22.49 25.12 -28.18
C GLY A 483 -22.44 26.27 -27.17
N PRO A 484 -22.20 27.51 -27.62
CA PRO A 484 -22.08 28.66 -26.75
C PRO A 484 -23.38 28.91 -25.97
N ASP A 485 -23.24 29.29 -24.69
CA ASP A 485 -24.36 29.68 -23.84
C ASP A 485 -24.79 31.14 -24.14
N PRO A 486 -26.04 31.37 -24.60
CA PRO A 486 -26.55 32.72 -24.81
C PRO A 486 -26.65 33.56 -23.54
N ALA A 487 -26.80 32.93 -22.37
CA ALA A 487 -26.94 33.64 -21.09
C ALA A 487 -25.58 34.07 -20.52
N ASN A 488 -24.52 33.29 -20.78
CA ASN A 488 -23.18 33.52 -20.27
C ASN A 488 -22.14 33.47 -21.41
N PRO A 489 -21.84 34.60 -22.06
CA PRO A 489 -20.86 34.66 -23.13
C PRO A 489 -19.49 34.11 -22.70
N GLY A 490 -18.96 33.16 -23.47
CA GLY A 490 -17.69 32.48 -23.19
C GLY A 490 -17.83 31.12 -22.49
N LEU A 491 -19.04 30.73 -22.07
CA LEU A 491 -19.35 29.38 -21.60
C LEU A 491 -20.02 28.56 -22.71
N ASN A 492 -19.94 27.24 -22.58
CA ASN A 492 -20.70 26.31 -23.40
C ASN A 492 -21.84 25.72 -22.59
N ARG A 493 -22.91 25.31 -23.28
CA ARG A 493 -24.01 24.52 -22.75
C ARG A 493 -24.26 23.30 -23.63
N THR A 494 -24.97 22.33 -23.08
CA THR A 494 -25.45 21.15 -23.81
C THR A 494 -26.63 21.50 -24.71
N LEU A 495 -26.65 20.90 -25.89
CA LEU A 495 -27.70 21.03 -26.89
C LEU A 495 -28.26 19.63 -27.16
N GLY A 496 -29.59 19.48 -27.09
CA GLY A 496 -30.31 18.23 -27.36
C GLY A 496 -30.40 17.92 -28.86
N THR A 497 -29.27 17.95 -29.55
CA THR A 497 -29.12 17.67 -30.97
C THR A 497 -28.05 16.63 -31.19
N ASP A 498 -28.39 15.59 -31.95
CA ASP A 498 -27.46 14.55 -32.35
C ASP A 498 -26.38 15.10 -33.31
N ILE A 499 -25.16 14.57 -33.20
CA ILE A 499 -24.05 14.93 -34.08
C ILE A 499 -23.14 13.73 -34.33
N VAL A 500 -22.58 13.65 -35.53
CA VAL A 500 -21.60 12.62 -35.92
C VAL A 500 -20.27 13.28 -36.22
N ARG A 501 -19.20 12.78 -35.61
CA ARG A 501 -17.81 13.10 -35.94
C ARG A 501 -17.28 12.05 -36.90
N SER A 502 -16.92 12.46 -38.10
CA SER A 502 -16.34 11.59 -39.14
C SER A 502 -14.89 11.98 -39.38
N ALA A 503 -13.96 11.07 -39.14
CA ALA A 503 -12.54 11.29 -39.34
C ALA A 503 -11.92 10.18 -40.20
N ARG A 504 -10.89 10.54 -40.94
CA ARG A 504 -10.04 9.62 -41.70
C ARG A 504 -8.62 9.91 -41.30
N ASP A 505 -7.90 8.87 -40.91
CA ASP A 505 -6.52 8.99 -40.51
C ASP A 505 -5.60 8.15 -41.40
N PHE A 506 -4.39 8.64 -41.53
CA PHE A 506 -3.28 7.95 -42.15
C PHE A 506 -2.04 8.16 -41.30
N SER A 507 -1.32 7.08 -41.01
CA SER A 507 -0.03 7.14 -40.35
C SER A 507 1.02 6.33 -41.10
N LEU A 508 2.28 6.77 -40.99
CA LEU A 508 3.42 6.06 -41.55
C LEU A 508 4.57 6.13 -40.55
N ASP A 509 4.88 5.00 -39.92
CA ASP A 509 6.09 4.84 -39.11
C ASP A 509 7.27 4.43 -39.98
N LEU A 510 8.35 5.22 -39.90
CA LEU A 510 9.64 4.94 -40.48
C LEU A 510 10.64 4.61 -39.37
N ILE A 511 11.00 3.34 -39.26
CA ILE A 511 11.96 2.84 -38.28
C ILE A 511 13.32 2.67 -38.97
N PHE A 512 14.30 3.45 -38.52
CA PHE A 512 15.66 3.41 -39.04
C PHE A 512 16.44 2.25 -38.41
N PRO A 513 17.48 1.74 -39.09
CA PRO A 513 18.39 0.79 -38.47
C PRO A 513 19.04 1.39 -37.22
N SER A 514 19.19 0.59 -36.17
CA SER A 514 19.91 1.03 -34.97
C SER A 514 21.41 1.15 -35.26
N LEU A 515 21.98 2.30 -34.91
CA LEU A 515 23.42 2.54 -35.02
C LEU A 515 24.05 2.17 -33.68
N ALA A 516 24.99 1.21 -33.69
CA ALA A 516 25.61 0.75 -32.45
C ALA A 516 27.14 0.77 -32.53
N ARG A 517 27.78 1.12 -31.41
CA ARG A 517 29.24 1.04 -31.25
C ARG A 517 29.58 0.39 -29.92
N VAL A 518 30.49 -0.59 -29.95
CA VAL A 518 31.08 -1.20 -28.75
C VAL A 518 32.41 -0.52 -28.45
N PHE A 519 32.54 -0.02 -27.23
CA PHE A 519 33.76 0.53 -26.67
C PHE A 519 34.42 -0.53 -25.80
N GLU A 520 35.56 -1.05 -26.26
CA GLU A 520 36.31 -2.13 -25.59
C GLU A 520 37.27 -1.60 -24.52
N LYS A 521 36.84 -0.61 -23.75
CA LYS A 521 37.62 -0.03 -22.66
C LYS A 521 36.95 -0.33 -21.34
N LYS A 522 37.70 -0.92 -20.41
CA LYS A 522 37.25 -1.09 -19.03
C LYS A 522 37.05 0.28 -18.38
N THR A 523 35.87 0.47 -17.80
CA THR A 523 35.46 1.70 -17.10
C THR A 523 34.91 1.34 -15.72
N VAL A 524 34.59 2.37 -14.92
CA VAL A 524 33.87 2.20 -13.66
C VAL A 524 32.48 1.59 -13.83
N PHE A 525 31.89 1.71 -15.03
CA PHE A 525 30.54 1.22 -15.30
C PHE A 525 30.52 -0.23 -15.80
N GLY A 526 31.62 -0.75 -16.35
CA GLY A 526 31.73 -2.12 -16.86
C GLY A 526 33.00 -2.37 -17.68
N ASP A 527 33.23 -3.63 -18.05
CA ASP A 527 34.38 -4.10 -18.84
C ASP A 527 34.32 -3.63 -20.30
N LYS A 528 33.11 -3.56 -20.87
CA LYS A 528 32.81 -3.01 -22.20
C LYS A 528 31.52 -2.19 -22.12
N LEU A 529 31.43 -1.15 -22.94
CA LEU A 529 30.22 -0.35 -23.10
C LEU A 529 29.70 -0.49 -24.54
N LYS A 530 28.40 -0.61 -24.74
CA LYS A 530 27.75 -0.55 -26.06
C LYS A 530 26.79 0.62 -26.08
N HIS A 531 27.02 1.59 -26.95
CA HIS A 531 26.07 2.68 -27.23
C HIS A 531 25.23 2.29 -28.44
N VAL A 532 23.92 2.48 -28.35
CA VAL A 532 22.94 2.25 -29.41
C VAL A 532 22.14 3.53 -29.61
N ILE A 533 21.95 3.92 -30.86
CA ILE A 533 21.14 5.06 -31.30
C ILE A 533 20.01 4.51 -32.16
N GLU A 534 18.76 4.82 -31.81
CA GLU A 534 17.55 4.31 -32.45
C GLU A 534 16.71 5.50 -32.96
N PRO A 535 16.87 5.90 -34.23
CA PRO A 535 16.07 6.98 -34.83
C PRO A 535 14.72 6.45 -35.29
N ARG A 536 13.66 7.25 -35.11
CA ARG A 536 12.32 6.98 -35.67
C ARG A 536 11.69 8.27 -36.17
N ALA A 537 10.87 8.14 -37.22
CA ALA A 537 10.02 9.21 -37.71
C ALA A 537 8.61 8.68 -37.95
N THR A 538 7.59 9.40 -37.50
CA THR A 538 6.18 9.04 -37.69
C THR A 538 5.47 10.19 -38.36
N TYR A 539 4.90 9.95 -39.54
CA TYR A 539 3.98 10.89 -40.17
C TYR A 539 2.55 10.57 -39.75
N ARG A 540 1.75 11.57 -39.41
CA ARG A 540 0.31 11.40 -39.09
C ARG A 540 -0.50 12.49 -39.79
N TYR A 541 -1.59 12.08 -40.43
CA TYR A 541 -2.55 12.95 -41.07
C TYR A 541 -3.96 12.54 -40.65
N VAL A 542 -4.75 13.48 -40.13
CA VAL A 542 -6.15 13.28 -39.72
C VAL A 542 -6.98 14.39 -40.34
N THR A 543 -8.11 14.04 -40.94
CA THR A 543 -9.02 15.01 -41.57
C THR A 543 -10.50 14.60 -41.43
N GLY A 544 -11.41 15.54 -41.67
CA GLY A 544 -12.87 15.33 -41.65
C GLY A 544 -13.60 15.98 -40.47
N ILE A 545 -12.89 16.42 -39.43
CA ILE A 545 -13.47 16.99 -38.20
C ILE A 545 -13.66 18.50 -38.35
N GLY A 546 -12.61 19.22 -38.75
CA GLY A 546 -12.68 20.66 -39.00
C GLY A 546 -12.99 21.52 -37.77
N ASP A 547 -13.75 22.59 -37.98
CA ASP A 547 -14.22 23.55 -36.97
C ASP A 547 -15.35 23.01 -36.08
N ASP A 548 -15.98 21.90 -36.47
CA ASP A 548 -16.99 21.20 -35.66
C ASP A 548 -16.40 20.61 -34.36
N PHE A 549 -15.07 20.55 -34.20
CA PHE A 549 -14.40 20.03 -33.00
C PHE A 549 -14.99 20.54 -31.68
N ASN A 550 -15.32 21.84 -31.61
CA ASN A 550 -15.83 22.48 -30.39
C ASN A 550 -17.31 22.16 -30.10
N ARG A 551 -18.00 21.47 -31.00
CA ARG A 551 -19.39 21.00 -30.82
C ARG A 551 -19.48 19.62 -30.19
N PHE A 552 -18.40 18.83 -30.21
CA PHE A 552 -18.38 17.51 -29.59
C PHE A 552 -18.14 17.62 -28.08
N ILE A 553 -18.95 16.93 -27.28
CA ILE A 553 -18.82 16.91 -25.83
C ILE A 553 -17.63 16.01 -25.46
N ARG A 554 -16.75 16.52 -24.60
CA ARG A 554 -15.56 15.79 -24.13
C ARG A 554 -15.91 14.96 -22.90
N PHE A 555 -15.84 13.63 -23.01
CA PHE A 555 -16.00 12.66 -21.93
C PHE A 555 -14.68 11.94 -21.62
N ASP A 556 -13.90 11.58 -22.65
CA ASP A 556 -12.60 10.93 -22.52
C ASP A 556 -11.64 11.31 -23.66
N GLU A 557 -10.47 10.65 -23.72
CA GLU A 557 -9.37 10.96 -24.65
C GLU A 557 -9.77 10.82 -26.12
N SER A 558 -10.70 9.91 -26.45
CA SER A 558 -11.18 9.71 -27.82
C SER A 558 -11.88 10.95 -28.38
N ASP A 559 -12.44 11.80 -27.50
CA ASP A 559 -13.13 13.03 -27.89
C ASP A 559 -12.15 14.18 -28.21
N LEU A 560 -10.84 14.01 -28.00
CA LEU A 560 -9.80 15.01 -28.28
C LEU A 560 -9.22 14.94 -29.71
N LEU A 561 -9.68 13.99 -30.53
CA LEU A 561 -9.26 13.88 -31.92
C LEU A 561 -9.67 15.15 -32.70
N SER A 562 -8.71 15.73 -33.42
CA SER A 562 -8.87 16.90 -34.29
C SER A 562 -8.11 16.67 -35.59
N ASN A 563 -8.33 17.51 -36.60
CA ASN A 563 -7.53 17.44 -37.82
C ASN A 563 -6.07 17.73 -37.48
N THR A 564 -5.14 16.99 -38.07
CA THR A 564 -3.71 17.26 -37.93
C THR A 564 -2.97 16.85 -39.19
N ASN A 565 -1.83 17.48 -39.42
CA ASN A 565 -0.85 17.07 -40.41
C ASN A 565 0.51 17.27 -39.76
N GLU A 566 1.16 16.18 -39.35
CA GLU A 566 2.32 16.25 -38.46
C GLU A 566 3.39 15.21 -38.77
N VAL A 567 4.64 15.54 -38.42
CA VAL A 567 5.75 14.58 -38.33
C VAL A 567 6.28 14.59 -36.90
N ALA A 568 6.29 13.44 -36.26
CA ALA A 568 7.03 13.20 -35.03
C ALA A 568 8.42 12.65 -35.36
N LEU A 569 9.46 13.24 -34.76
CA LEU A 569 10.82 12.72 -34.81
C LEU A 569 11.21 12.28 -33.40
N SER A 570 11.75 11.07 -33.27
CA SER A 570 12.32 10.60 -32.01
C SER A 570 13.69 9.98 -32.17
N LEU A 571 14.51 10.15 -31.13
CA LEU A 571 15.87 9.66 -31.07
C LEU A 571 16.13 9.07 -29.69
N THR A 572 16.34 7.75 -29.65
CA THR A 572 16.63 7.04 -28.39
C THR A 572 18.10 6.64 -28.34
N ASN A 573 18.79 7.05 -27.28
CA ASN A 573 20.18 6.71 -27.00
C ASN A 573 20.22 5.75 -25.82
N ARG A 574 20.77 4.55 -26.00
CA ARG A 574 20.92 3.53 -24.95
C ARG A 574 22.38 3.19 -24.73
N ILE A 575 22.81 3.08 -23.47
CA ILE A 575 24.14 2.59 -23.10
C ILE A 575 23.98 1.30 -22.29
N TYR A 576 24.57 0.23 -22.80
CA TYR A 576 24.68 -1.05 -22.13
C TYR A 576 26.09 -1.24 -21.57
N ALA A 577 26.19 -1.72 -20.34
CA ALA A 577 27.45 -2.09 -19.72
C ALA A 577 27.55 -3.60 -19.52
N LYS A 578 28.70 -4.18 -19.91
CA LYS A 578 29.06 -5.56 -19.60
C LYS A 578 29.79 -5.62 -18.26
N ARG A 579 29.35 -6.47 -17.34
CA ARG A 579 30.02 -6.76 -16.05
C ARG A 579 30.11 -8.28 -15.89
N GLY A 580 31.31 -8.84 -16.09
CA GLY A 580 31.47 -10.30 -16.19
C GLY A 580 30.60 -10.84 -17.33
N ASP A 581 29.72 -11.79 -17.01
CA ASP A 581 28.81 -12.41 -18.00
C ASP A 581 27.48 -11.68 -18.17
N SER A 582 27.23 -10.61 -17.38
CA SER A 582 25.98 -9.85 -17.46
C SER A 582 26.12 -8.62 -18.34
N VAL A 583 25.11 -8.35 -19.18
CA VAL A 583 24.95 -7.09 -19.91
C VAL A 583 23.69 -6.41 -19.40
N ARG A 584 23.78 -5.15 -18.98
CA ARG A 584 22.65 -4.38 -18.46
C ARG A 584 22.60 -3.00 -19.11
N GLU A 585 21.41 -2.52 -19.39
CA GLU A 585 21.19 -1.11 -19.74
C GLU A 585 21.45 -0.26 -18.49
N ILE A 586 22.31 0.76 -18.62
CA ILE A 586 22.70 1.63 -17.51
C ILE A 586 22.28 3.10 -17.71
N PHE A 587 21.93 3.47 -18.93
CA PHE A 587 21.52 4.82 -19.29
C PHE A 587 20.68 4.77 -20.57
N THR A 588 19.56 5.47 -20.54
CA THR A 588 18.68 5.70 -21.69
C THR A 588 18.28 7.17 -21.73
N TRP A 589 18.38 7.77 -22.91
CA TRP A 589 17.93 9.14 -23.18
C TRP A 589 17.07 9.15 -24.43
N GLU A 590 15.81 9.53 -24.27
CA GLU A 590 14.80 9.62 -25.31
C GLU A 590 14.51 11.11 -25.57
N LEU A 591 14.58 11.49 -26.84
CA LEU A 591 14.20 12.81 -27.33
C LEU A 591 13.05 12.67 -28.32
N MET A 592 12.03 13.51 -28.22
CA MET A 592 10.91 13.55 -29.14
C MET A 592 10.46 14.98 -29.44
N GLN A 593 10.13 15.26 -30.69
CA GLN A 593 9.47 16.51 -31.09
C GLN A 593 8.51 16.26 -32.26
N LYS A 594 7.34 16.89 -32.22
CA LYS A 594 6.39 16.96 -33.33
C LYS A 594 6.51 18.29 -34.07
N ARG A 595 6.46 18.24 -35.40
CA ARG A 595 6.26 19.38 -36.29
C ARG A 595 4.83 19.33 -36.82
N TYR A 596 4.08 20.40 -36.62
CA TYR A 596 2.72 20.55 -37.13
C TYR A 596 2.75 21.40 -38.41
N PHE A 597 2.28 20.84 -39.52
CA PHE A 597 2.11 21.56 -40.79
C PHE A 597 0.77 22.28 -40.85
N ASP A 598 -0.23 21.74 -40.16
CA ASP A 598 -1.48 22.42 -39.87
C ASP A 598 -1.39 23.08 -38.48
N THR A 599 -1.33 24.41 -38.45
CA THR A 599 -1.17 25.16 -37.20
C THR A 599 -2.48 25.44 -36.47
N THR A 600 -3.63 25.24 -37.12
CA THR A 600 -4.97 25.51 -36.57
C THR A 600 -5.77 24.23 -36.30
N PHE A 601 -5.20 23.06 -36.63
CA PHE A 601 -5.81 21.74 -36.44
C PHE A 601 -7.16 21.65 -37.16
N GLY A 602 -7.17 22.06 -38.43
CA GLY A 602 -8.36 22.12 -39.29
C GLY A 602 -9.37 23.18 -38.90
N GLY A 603 -8.98 24.19 -38.11
CA GLY A 603 -9.88 25.21 -37.57
C GLY A 603 -10.48 24.87 -36.20
N ALA A 604 -10.10 23.74 -35.60
CA ALA A 604 -10.50 23.37 -34.25
C ALA A 604 -9.97 24.35 -33.19
N LEU A 605 -8.83 24.98 -33.45
CA LEU A 605 -8.20 25.95 -32.55
C LEU A 605 -8.97 27.28 -32.52
N VAL A 606 -9.41 27.67 -31.32
CA VAL A 606 -9.98 28.99 -31.05
C VAL A 606 -8.92 29.88 -30.43
N ASP A 607 -8.54 30.95 -31.13
CA ASP A 607 -7.51 31.89 -30.68
C ASP A 607 -7.92 32.59 -29.38
N GLY A 608 -6.97 32.77 -28.47
CA GLY A 608 -7.21 33.39 -27.15
C GLY A 608 -7.95 32.50 -26.13
N GLN A 609 -8.29 31.26 -26.48
CA GLN A 609 -8.89 30.29 -25.55
C GLN A 609 -7.94 29.14 -25.24
N ARG A 610 -8.17 28.45 -24.12
CA ARG A 610 -7.42 27.23 -23.79
C ARG A 610 -7.94 26.06 -24.64
N ASN A 611 -7.11 25.56 -25.55
CA ASN A 611 -7.37 24.40 -26.40
C ASN A 611 -6.50 23.22 -26.00
N VAL A 612 -6.97 21.99 -26.22
CA VAL A 612 -6.19 20.75 -26.07
C VAL A 612 -6.66 19.75 -27.12
N PHE A 613 -5.71 19.08 -27.77
CA PHE A 613 -5.95 18.13 -28.86
C PHE A 613 -5.16 16.85 -28.61
N ALA A 614 -5.62 15.71 -29.16
CA ALA A 614 -4.87 14.45 -29.09
C ALA A 614 -3.43 14.63 -29.60
N ALA A 615 -3.26 15.32 -30.73
CA ALA A 615 -1.97 15.64 -31.34
C ALA A 615 -0.97 16.35 -30.41
N THR A 616 -1.45 17.18 -29.48
CA THR A 616 -0.60 17.89 -28.49
C THR A 616 -0.44 17.11 -27.20
N ALA A 617 -1.49 16.42 -26.74
CA ALA A 617 -1.50 15.59 -25.54
C ALA A 617 -0.52 14.40 -25.61
N ASP A 618 -0.28 13.88 -26.81
CA ASP A 618 0.65 12.76 -27.04
C ASP A 618 2.13 13.05 -26.71
N VAL A 619 2.51 14.31 -26.53
CA VAL A 619 3.94 14.71 -26.37
C VAL A 619 4.28 15.15 -24.95
N THR A 620 3.42 15.97 -24.35
CA THR A 620 3.69 16.62 -23.07
C THR A 620 2.45 16.58 -22.20
N ALA A 621 2.65 16.46 -20.88
CA ALA A 621 1.56 16.52 -19.91
C ALA A 621 0.87 17.91 -19.87
N TYR A 622 1.56 18.96 -20.33
CA TYR A 622 1.05 20.34 -20.37
C TYR A 622 0.73 20.78 -21.80
N ALA A 623 -0.18 20.05 -22.45
CA ALA A 623 -0.49 20.12 -23.88
C ALA A 623 -1.38 21.28 -24.35
N PHE A 624 -1.64 22.27 -23.48
CA PHE A 624 -2.56 23.36 -23.80
C PHE A 624 -2.02 24.32 -24.85
N LEU A 625 -2.90 24.80 -25.72
CA LEU A 625 -2.63 25.81 -26.75
C LEU A 625 -3.55 27.02 -26.58
N VAL A 626 -3.04 28.20 -26.93
CA VAL A 626 -3.82 29.46 -26.92
C VAL A 626 -3.86 30.17 -28.25
N GLY A 627 -3.10 29.66 -29.22
CA GLY A 627 -2.97 30.23 -30.56
C GLY A 627 -2.24 29.25 -31.49
N PRO A 628 -2.21 29.54 -32.81
CA PRO A 628 -1.60 28.65 -33.80
C PRO A 628 -0.19 28.21 -33.43
N ARG A 629 0.14 26.94 -33.69
CA ARG A 629 1.43 26.33 -33.28
C ARG A 629 1.98 25.39 -34.35
N SER A 630 3.25 25.56 -34.71
CA SER A 630 3.91 24.77 -35.77
C SER A 630 4.88 23.69 -35.24
N ALA A 631 5.17 23.64 -33.95
CA ALA A 631 6.02 22.61 -33.35
C ALA A 631 5.66 22.38 -31.88
N SER A 632 5.70 21.13 -31.42
CA SER A 632 5.57 20.80 -30.00
C SER A 632 6.82 21.25 -29.21
N PRO A 633 6.77 21.22 -27.87
CA PRO A 633 8.00 21.17 -27.08
C PRO A 633 8.87 19.98 -27.48
N VAL A 634 10.17 20.10 -27.23
CA VAL A 634 11.10 18.98 -27.28
C VAL A 634 10.99 18.26 -25.94
N ALA A 635 10.35 17.10 -25.95
CA ALA A 635 10.25 16.22 -24.78
C ALA A 635 11.56 15.43 -24.64
N SER A 636 12.16 15.49 -23.44
CA SER A 636 13.41 14.80 -23.12
C SER A 636 13.21 13.93 -21.88
N LEU A 637 13.54 12.65 -21.97
CA LEU A 637 13.44 11.69 -20.88
C LEU A 637 14.77 10.94 -20.71
N ILE A 638 15.36 11.03 -19.53
CA ILE A 638 16.55 10.30 -19.11
C ILE A 638 16.19 9.31 -18.00
N ARG A 639 16.66 8.07 -18.15
CA ARG A 639 16.63 7.03 -17.12
C ARG A 639 18.01 6.42 -17.00
N ALA A 640 18.59 6.41 -15.81
CA ALA A 640 19.93 5.86 -15.60
C ALA A 640 20.04 5.04 -14.31
N SER A 641 20.74 3.91 -14.40
CA SER A 641 21.19 3.12 -13.27
C SER A 641 22.66 2.74 -13.46
N PRO A 642 23.58 3.72 -13.34
CA PRO A 642 24.98 3.54 -13.71
C PRO A 642 25.74 2.60 -12.76
N VAL A 643 25.30 2.48 -11.51
CA VAL A 643 25.85 1.58 -10.49
C VAL A 643 24.73 0.93 -9.70
N ASN A 644 25.01 -0.20 -9.05
CA ASN A 644 24.00 -0.91 -8.27
C ASN A 644 23.45 -0.02 -7.14
N GLY A 645 22.13 0.06 -7.05
CA GLY A 645 21.45 0.83 -6.01
C GLY A 645 21.31 2.32 -6.28
N LEU A 646 21.85 2.86 -7.40
CA LEU A 646 21.59 4.24 -7.84
C LEU A 646 20.58 4.23 -8.99
N GLY A 647 19.48 4.96 -8.82
CA GLY A 647 18.52 5.32 -9.85
C GLY A 647 18.52 6.84 -10.07
N ILE A 648 18.42 7.24 -11.34
CA ILE A 648 18.26 8.64 -11.75
C ILE A 648 17.16 8.67 -12.81
N GLN A 649 16.20 9.55 -12.65
CA GLN A 649 15.22 9.92 -13.68
C GLN A 649 15.20 11.42 -13.85
N TRP A 650 15.15 11.86 -15.09
CA TRP A 650 14.95 13.26 -15.43
C TRP A 650 14.04 13.36 -16.64
N GLN A 651 13.02 14.19 -16.56
CA GLN A 651 12.14 14.56 -17.66
C GLN A 651 12.14 16.08 -17.77
N ALA A 652 12.20 16.62 -18.98
CA ALA A 652 12.00 18.03 -19.22
C ALA A 652 11.45 18.30 -20.62
N ASP A 653 10.53 19.25 -20.69
CA ASP A 653 9.93 19.68 -21.95
C ASP A 653 10.41 21.10 -22.25
N TYR A 654 11.21 21.25 -23.31
CA TYR A 654 11.72 22.54 -23.76
C TYR A 654 10.83 23.10 -24.86
N ASP A 655 10.20 24.25 -24.63
CA ASP A 655 9.35 24.87 -25.64
C ASP A 655 10.15 25.88 -26.49
N PRO A 656 10.39 25.59 -27.78
CA PRO A 656 11.15 26.49 -28.65
C PRO A 656 10.43 27.82 -28.93
N ARG A 657 9.10 27.90 -28.77
CA ARG A 657 8.34 29.15 -28.94
C ARG A 657 8.62 30.12 -27.80
N TYR A 658 8.70 29.60 -26.57
CA TYR A 658 8.96 30.41 -25.38
C TYR A 658 10.45 30.51 -25.03
N GLY A 659 11.32 29.70 -25.66
CA GLY A 659 12.76 29.68 -25.42
C GLY A 659 13.13 29.16 -24.02
N LYS A 660 12.24 28.42 -23.36
CA LYS A 660 12.41 27.97 -21.96
C LYS A 660 11.83 26.58 -21.74
N ILE A 661 12.28 25.93 -20.66
CA ILE A 661 11.69 24.69 -20.16
C ILE A 661 10.31 25.01 -19.59
N VAL A 662 9.26 24.32 -20.04
CA VAL A 662 7.89 24.53 -19.55
C VAL A 662 7.62 23.70 -18.31
N ASP A 663 8.12 22.47 -18.26
CA ASP A 663 8.13 21.62 -17.08
C ASP A 663 9.40 20.76 -17.01
N THR A 664 9.75 20.38 -15.79
CA THR A 664 10.86 19.47 -15.51
C THR A 664 10.57 18.67 -14.24
N ALA A 665 10.91 17.39 -14.27
CA ALA A 665 10.87 16.49 -13.14
C ALA A 665 12.24 15.80 -13.02
N PHE A 666 12.83 15.81 -11.84
CA PHE A 666 14.08 15.14 -11.53
C PHE A 666 13.88 14.27 -10.30
N SER A 667 14.39 13.06 -10.31
CA SER A 667 14.49 12.22 -9.12
C SER A 667 15.75 11.39 -9.13
N THR A 668 16.32 11.18 -7.96
CA THR A 668 17.42 10.25 -7.75
C THR A 668 17.21 9.49 -6.46
N ASP A 669 17.39 8.19 -6.51
CA ASP A 669 17.37 7.31 -5.36
C ASP A 669 18.69 6.56 -5.26
N TYR A 670 19.24 6.49 -4.05
CA TYR A 670 20.46 5.74 -3.78
C TYR A 670 20.26 4.88 -2.55
N ARG A 671 20.43 3.56 -2.72
CA ARG A 671 20.38 2.58 -1.64
C ARG A 671 21.73 1.91 -1.47
N TRP A 672 22.35 2.12 -0.32
CA TRP A 672 23.61 1.51 0.04
C TRP A 672 23.49 0.77 1.37
N SER A 673 23.52 -0.57 1.30
CA SER A 673 23.31 -1.45 2.46
C SER A 673 21.99 -1.14 3.18
N LYS A 674 22.05 -0.40 4.30
CA LYS A 674 20.92 -0.07 5.17
C LYS A 674 20.51 1.40 5.05
N TYR A 675 21.28 2.19 4.32
CA TYR A 675 21.02 3.59 4.08
C TYR A 675 20.26 3.73 2.76
N TYR A 676 19.30 4.63 2.75
CA TYR A 676 18.62 5.03 1.54
C TYR A 676 18.45 6.55 1.55
N VAL A 677 18.60 7.14 0.38
CA VAL A 677 18.36 8.57 0.14
C VAL A 677 17.57 8.67 -1.17
N LEU A 678 16.57 9.54 -1.19
CA LEU A 678 15.82 9.95 -2.35
C LEU A 678 15.74 11.47 -2.35
N VAL A 679 16.08 12.08 -3.49
CA VAL A 679 15.94 13.51 -3.71
C VAL A 679 15.19 13.68 -5.02
N GLY A 680 14.22 14.59 -5.05
CA GLY A 680 13.48 14.91 -6.26
C GLY A 680 13.09 16.37 -6.32
N ASN A 681 12.80 16.83 -7.54
CA ASN A 681 12.26 18.15 -7.83
C ASN A 681 11.23 18.01 -8.95
N ASN A 682 10.08 18.66 -8.80
CA ASN A 682 9.07 18.80 -9.83
C ASN A 682 8.75 20.28 -10.00
N GLN A 683 8.92 20.79 -11.22
CA GLN A 683 8.72 22.19 -11.55
C GLN A 683 7.87 22.35 -12.80
N VAL A 684 6.89 23.24 -12.73
CA VAL A 684 5.99 23.64 -13.81
C VAL A 684 6.00 25.15 -13.88
N HIS A 685 6.34 25.71 -15.03
CA HIS A 685 6.34 27.14 -15.23
C HIS A 685 4.94 27.66 -15.52
N ASN A 686 4.68 28.89 -15.10
CA ASN A 686 3.43 29.57 -15.44
C ASN A 686 3.47 29.94 -16.92
N LEU A 687 2.50 29.45 -17.67
CA LEU A 687 2.21 29.90 -19.02
C LEU A 687 0.95 30.75 -18.96
N LEU A 688 1.00 31.94 -19.54
CA LEU A 688 -0.12 32.88 -19.56
C LEU A 688 -0.90 32.70 -20.87
N LEU A 689 -2.20 32.94 -20.81
CA LEU A 689 -3.08 32.93 -21.98
C LEU A 689 -2.71 34.00 -23.01
N ASP A 690 -2.24 35.16 -22.56
CA ASP A 690 -1.58 36.16 -23.40
C ASP A 690 -0.36 36.71 -22.65
N ALA A 691 0.80 36.60 -23.29
CA ALA A 691 2.11 36.97 -22.74
C ALA A 691 2.31 38.49 -22.67
N ASP A 692 1.54 39.25 -23.45
CA ASP A 692 1.65 40.70 -23.59
C ASP A 692 0.67 41.45 -22.65
N ALA A 693 -0.30 40.75 -22.04
CA ALA A 693 -1.24 41.29 -21.04
C ALA A 693 -1.33 40.44 -19.75
N PRO A 694 -0.27 40.40 -18.91
CA PRO A 694 -0.18 39.48 -17.76
C PRO A 694 -1.15 39.74 -16.60
N GLN A 695 -1.80 40.92 -16.54
CA GLN A 695 -2.69 41.30 -15.42
C GLN A 695 -4.17 40.94 -15.64
N ALA A 696 -4.56 40.53 -16.86
CA ALA A 696 -5.96 40.29 -17.24
C ALA A 696 -6.28 38.81 -17.57
N ASN A 697 -5.30 37.91 -17.46
CA ASN A 697 -5.40 36.56 -18.03
C ASN A 697 -5.29 35.44 -16.98
N PRO A 698 -6.18 34.42 -17.02
CA PRO A 698 -6.00 33.22 -16.21
C PRO A 698 -4.71 32.46 -16.61
N PRO A 699 -4.07 31.71 -15.69
CA PRO A 699 -2.95 30.86 -16.03
C PRO A 699 -3.40 29.70 -16.93
N LEU A 700 -2.65 29.44 -18.01
CA LEU A 700 -2.85 28.28 -18.88
C LEU A 700 -2.47 26.99 -18.16
N THR A 701 -1.39 27.05 -17.37
CA THR A 701 -0.89 25.97 -16.52
C THR A 701 -0.61 26.51 -15.12
N PRO A 702 -1.16 25.90 -14.06
CA PRO A 702 -0.82 26.30 -12.70
C PRO A 702 0.64 25.95 -12.43
N ALA A 703 1.37 26.92 -11.91
CA ALA A 703 2.82 26.79 -11.79
C ALA A 703 3.21 26.23 -10.43
N ALA A 704 4.18 25.31 -10.42
CA ALA A 704 4.61 24.54 -9.26
C ALA A 704 6.14 24.48 -9.20
N ASN A 705 6.72 24.39 -8.00
CA ASN A 705 8.14 24.07 -7.82
C ASN A 705 8.33 23.40 -6.46
N GLN A 706 8.37 22.08 -6.45
CA GLN A 706 8.37 21.26 -5.24
C GLN A 706 9.62 20.41 -5.18
N PHE A 707 10.26 20.38 -4.02
CA PHE A 707 11.39 19.53 -3.72
C PHE A 707 10.96 18.41 -2.77
N HIS A 708 11.30 17.18 -3.11
CA HIS A 708 11.06 16.00 -2.29
C HIS A 708 12.39 15.49 -1.76
N PHE A 709 12.48 15.25 -0.46
CA PHE A 709 13.65 14.69 0.19
C PHE A 709 13.23 13.58 1.14
N ARG A 710 13.74 12.37 0.93
CA ARG A 710 13.56 11.23 1.83
C ARG A 710 14.91 10.61 2.14
N THR A 711 15.18 10.30 3.40
CA THR A 711 16.40 9.62 3.81
C THR A 711 16.12 8.71 4.99
N GLY A 712 16.93 7.69 5.16
CA GLY A 712 16.83 6.86 6.35
C GLY A 712 17.91 5.81 6.47
N PHE A 713 17.84 5.13 7.60
CA PHE A 713 18.75 4.11 8.03
C PHE A 713 17.96 2.98 8.70
N GLY A 714 18.06 1.78 8.12
CA GLY A 714 17.49 0.57 8.66
C GLY A 714 16.30 0.02 7.88
N ASP A 715 15.60 -0.92 8.52
CA ASP A 715 14.40 -1.59 8.00
C ASP A 715 13.49 -2.00 9.17
N ALA A 716 12.27 -2.46 8.88
CA ALA A 716 11.28 -2.83 9.91
C ALA A 716 11.75 -3.91 10.92
N ASN A 717 12.70 -4.79 10.54
CA ASN A 717 13.12 -5.95 11.34
C ASN A 717 14.53 -5.82 11.91
N ARG A 718 15.30 -4.82 11.47
CA ARG A 718 16.65 -4.60 11.97
C ARG A 718 16.62 -4.22 13.44
N ARG A 719 17.41 -4.95 14.24
CA ARG A 719 17.69 -4.65 15.65
C ARG A 719 18.46 -3.34 15.80
N GLY A 720 18.15 -2.61 16.87
CA GLY A 720 18.71 -1.31 17.20
C GLY A 720 17.84 -0.16 16.70
N VAL A 721 18.45 1.02 16.58
CA VAL A 721 17.81 2.25 16.12
C VAL A 721 17.69 2.24 14.59
N ASN A 722 16.48 2.43 14.09
CA ASN A 722 16.15 2.73 12.71
C ASN A 722 15.54 4.14 12.69
N ALA A 723 15.90 4.94 11.70
CA ALA A 723 15.48 6.34 11.62
C ALA A 723 15.23 6.71 10.16
N GLY A 724 14.22 7.54 9.92
CA GLY A 724 13.73 7.86 8.60
C GLY A 724 13.10 9.24 8.62
N PHE A 725 13.27 9.95 7.53
CA PHE A 725 12.81 11.31 7.36
C PHE A 725 12.32 11.47 5.92
N ASP A 726 11.23 12.20 5.75
CA ASP A 726 10.60 12.46 4.46
C ASP A 726 9.97 13.86 4.50
N ALA A 727 10.22 14.67 3.48
CA ALA A 727 9.86 16.08 3.45
C ALA A 727 9.56 16.55 2.02
N VAL A 728 8.48 17.31 1.87
CA VAL A 728 8.09 17.99 0.63
C VAL A 728 8.05 19.49 0.88
N TYR A 729 8.88 20.23 0.17
CA TYR A 729 9.01 21.69 0.28
C TYR A 729 8.58 22.37 -1.01
N ASP A 730 7.66 23.32 -0.92
CA ASP A 730 7.26 24.17 -2.04
C ASP A 730 8.10 25.46 -2.04
N TYR A 731 8.94 25.60 -3.06
CA TYR A 731 9.85 26.73 -3.21
C TYR A 731 9.11 28.04 -3.51
N ARG A 732 7.97 27.98 -4.22
CA ARG A 732 7.22 29.18 -4.61
C ARG A 732 6.51 29.80 -3.42
N GLN A 733 5.94 28.96 -2.56
CA GLN A 733 5.25 29.40 -1.34
C GLN A 733 6.20 29.59 -0.16
N ALA A 734 7.46 29.16 -0.29
CA ALA A 734 8.44 29.11 0.78
C ALA A 734 7.95 28.30 2.01
N VAL A 735 7.20 27.22 1.76
CA VAL A 735 6.50 26.44 2.78
C VAL A 735 6.86 24.96 2.70
N LEU A 736 7.11 24.36 3.86
CA LEU A 736 7.22 22.92 4.02
C LEU A 736 5.80 22.31 4.06
N GLN A 737 5.36 21.77 2.92
CA GLN A 737 4.01 21.22 2.73
C GLN A 737 3.80 19.91 3.49
N TYR A 738 4.85 19.10 3.59
CA TYR A 738 4.82 17.86 4.35
C TYR A 738 6.17 17.57 4.96
N VAL A 739 6.13 17.06 6.18
CA VAL A 739 7.31 16.47 6.82
C VAL A 739 6.88 15.34 7.71
N THR A 740 7.62 14.24 7.69
CA THR A 740 7.50 13.13 8.63
C THR A 740 8.89 12.66 9.04
N GLY A 741 9.09 12.51 10.34
CA GLY A 741 10.27 11.90 10.93
C GLY A 741 9.82 10.70 11.76
N GLN A 742 10.44 9.54 11.55
CA GLN A 742 10.17 8.34 12.33
C GLN A 742 11.47 7.79 12.92
N VAL A 743 11.42 7.44 14.20
CA VAL A 743 12.46 6.68 14.89
C VAL A 743 11.85 5.41 15.45
N THR A 744 12.44 4.27 15.11
CA THR A 744 12.03 2.96 15.59
C THR A 744 13.21 2.28 16.28
N TYR A 745 13.06 1.91 17.55
CA TYR A 745 14.03 1.10 18.26
C TYR A 745 13.53 -0.33 18.42
N ASN A 746 14.14 -1.27 17.69
CA ASN A 746 13.83 -2.68 17.75
C ASN A 746 14.81 -3.41 18.67
N THR A 747 14.28 -4.14 19.64
CA THR A 747 15.04 -5.05 20.49
C THR A 747 15.06 -6.45 19.88
N ASP A 748 15.47 -7.43 20.67
CA ASP A 748 15.37 -8.83 20.31
C ASP A 748 13.94 -9.39 20.32
N CYS A 749 12.94 -8.70 20.89
CA CYS A 749 11.57 -9.21 21.05
C CYS A 749 10.44 -8.19 20.85
N CYS A 750 10.73 -6.89 20.93
CA CYS A 750 9.76 -5.81 20.80
C CYS A 750 10.35 -4.59 20.10
N GLY A 751 9.51 -3.66 19.66
CA GLY A 751 9.94 -2.43 19.00
C GLY A 751 9.09 -1.24 19.42
N ILE A 752 9.71 -0.09 19.69
CA ILE A 752 9.03 1.18 19.94
C ILE A 752 9.27 2.07 18.73
N SER A 753 8.19 2.58 18.14
CA SER A 753 8.23 3.55 17.04
C SER A 753 7.58 4.84 17.47
N VAL A 754 8.25 5.96 17.21
CA VAL A 754 7.69 7.30 17.36
C VAL A 754 7.80 7.98 16.00
N GLN A 755 6.68 8.52 15.52
CA GLN A 755 6.61 9.30 14.30
C GLN A 755 6.06 10.69 14.64
N VAL A 756 6.71 11.72 14.13
CA VAL A 756 6.22 13.09 14.15
C VAL A 756 5.99 13.51 12.72
N ARG A 757 4.81 14.01 12.41
CA ARG A 757 4.48 14.47 11.06
C ARG A 757 3.71 15.77 11.07
N ARG A 758 3.78 16.52 9.99
CA ARG A 758 3.07 17.79 9.83
C ARG A 758 2.65 17.95 8.38
N TYR A 759 1.43 18.48 8.18
CA TYR A 759 0.89 18.85 6.88
C TYR A 759 0.79 20.38 6.81
N ASN A 760 0.88 20.95 5.62
CA ASN A 760 0.56 22.34 5.37
C ASN A 760 -0.08 22.48 3.98
N ILE A 761 -1.23 21.82 3.81
CA ILE A 761 -1.95 21.75 2.53
C ILE A 761 -3.45 21.82 2.79
N GLY A 762 -4.14 22.66 2.02
CA GLY A 762 -5.60 22.77 2.05
C GLY A 762 -6.11 23.08 3.45
N LEU A 763 -7.16 22.37 3.87
CA LEU A 763 -7.70 22.47 5.23
C LEU A 763 -6.88 21.63 6.25
N ALA A 764 -6.01 20.71 5.80
CA ALA A 764 -5.30 19.82 6.70
C ALA A 764 -4.46 20.62 7.72
N SER A 765 -4.58 20.24 9.00
CA SER A 765 -4.03 21.04 10.08
C SER A 765 -2.50 21.18 10.01
N GLN A 766 -2.02 22.38 10.27
CA GLN A 766 -0.60 22.73 10.34
C GLN A 766 0.10 22.30 11.63
N THR A 767 -0.63 21.74 12.60
CA THR A 767 -0.07 21.34 13.89
C THR A 767 0.61 19.96 13.77
N PRO A 768 1.84 19.79 14.31
CA PRO A 768 2.53 18.50 14.28
C PRO A 768 1.76 17.38 15.01
N GLU A 769 1.50 16.27 14.33
CA GLU A 769 0.90 15.07 14.87
C GLU A 769 1.98 14.10 15.37
N ILE A 770 1.87 13.67 16.63
CA ILE A 770 2.77 12.65 17.21
C ILE A 770 2.05 11.31 17.25
N ARG A 771 2.67 10.30 16.65
CA ARG A 771 2.17 8.92 16.63
C ARG A 771 3.16 7.98 17.27
N ILE A 772 2.65 7.04 18.06
CA ILE A 772 3.47 6.06 18.78
C ILE A 772 2.97 4.67 18.44
N ALA A 773 3.88 3.71 18.27
CA ALA A 773 3.54 2.30 18.23
C ALA A 773 4.52 1.46 19.05
N PHE A 774 3.98 0.60 19.91
CA PHE A 774 4.72 -0.45 20.59
C PHE A 774 4.35 -1.80 19.95
N SER A 775 5.32 -2.43 19.30
CA SER A 775 5.17 -3.73 18.64
C SER A 775 5.81 -4.82 19.49
N ILE A 776 5.07 -5.88 19.81
CA ILE A 776 5.59 -7.10 20.41
C ILE A 776 5.66 -8.14 19.30
N GLY A 777 6.85 -8.63 19.02
CA GLY A 777 7.03 -9.51 17.88
C GLY A 777 6.26 -10.81 18.04
N ASN A 778 5.66 -11.28 16.94
CA ASN A 778 4.72 -12.40 16.87
C ASN A 778 3.40 -12.26 17.68
N VAL A 779 3.20 -11.17 18.42
CA VAL A 779 1.98 -10.94 19.23
C VAL A 779 1.11 -9.84 18.63
N GLY A 780 1.59 -8.60 18.52
CA GLY A 780 0.76 -7.50 18.04
C GLY A 780 1.43 -6.13 18.15
N THR A 781 0.71 -5.08 17.75
CA THR A 781 1.15 -3.68 17.86
C THR A 781 0.07 -2.89 18.59
N LEU A 782 0.47 -1.99 19.48
CA LEU A 782 -0.39 -1.04 20.21
C LEU A 782 0.02 0.39 19.85
N GLY A 783 -0.94 1.33 19.77
CA GLY A 783 -0.71 2.76 19.55
C GLY A 783 -1.32 3.34 18.27
N THR A 784 -1.06 4.61 17.98
CA THR A 784 -1.63 5.38 16.86
C THR A 784 -0.90 5.20 15.53
N LEU A 785 0.33 4.70 15.52
CA LEU A 785 1.08 4.50 14.29
C LEU A 785 0.69 3.16 13.62
N ARG A 786 -0.17 3.26 12.60
CA ARG A 786 -0.59 2.12 11.76
C ARG A 786 0.57 1.60 10.92
N LYS A 787 0.50 0.33 10.52
CA LYS A 787 1.53 -0.35 9.72
C LYS A 787 1.79 0.34 8.38
N GLN A 788 0.72 0.75 7.70
CA GLN A 788 0.78 1.37 6.36
C GLN A 788 1.41 2.77 6.38
N ASP A 789 1.46 3.41 7.55
CA ASP A 789 1.98 4.78 7.71
C ASP A 789 3.45 4.82 8.13
N ARG A 790 4.11 3.65 8.26
CA ARG A 790 5.51 3.55 8.67
C ARG A 790 6.46 3.83 7.51
N LEU A 791 7.59 4.48 7.81
CA LEU A 791 8.66 4.73 6.84
C LEU A 791 9.54 3.50 6.53
N PHE A 792 9.41 2.40 7.29
CA PHE A 792 10.24 1.20 7.18
C PHE A 792 9.44 -0.10 7.10
#